data_AF-A0A497DJT4-F1
#
_entry.id   AF-A0A497DJT4-F1
#
_cell.length_a   1.000
_cell.length_b   1.000
_cell.length_c   1.000
_cell.angle_alpha   90.00
_cell.angle_beta   90.00
_cell.angle_gamma   90.00
#
_symmetry.space_group_name_H-M   'P 1'
#
loop_
_entity.id
_entity.type
_entity.pdbx_description
1 polymer ?
#
loop_
_entity_poly.entity_id
_entity_poly.type
_entity_poly.pdbx_seq_one_letter_code
_entity_poly.pdbx_strand_id
1 'polypeptide(L)'
;MKFIKRFIIALIILVVVVAGGVYFWLKSTAPDYSGSLNIKGLHQPVNVTFDEYGVSHINAADAHDAYLALGYIHAQDRLFQMEMIRRVAGGTLSEILGKALIPTDKKLRNLQLYKMANKSADLFFKTNDKQWQKDTRAYLEGVNTFVDKGNLPIEFTLIDFKPEHFTIQDVYATIGYMAFTFTSALTQDPAVSKVKNKLGEKYLKLFNLDSAAVASTHKQYDPVAELFPDFKEFQEYIPIPIWEGSNNWVVSKDRSKSGHPILANDTHIAYAQPAVWYEAVLNYPGQMISGYYLAGIPYPVVGNTGQHAWGVTIFPFDNMDLYKEKLNPDNSNQVWENDHWQDMTVDKETIKVKGADDVTYNIKVTRHGPVMNEAYPNMVQQDKQPVTLWWALQHLDGTVIQALYYINTAQSMEEFRKGCSLIDLLGLNVLYADTDDNIAWWASGRLVKRNADVNPSTVLDGASGKDEPLGFYPFELNPQSENPEDGMLETSNNQPAAVNGEIYPGYYSPGYRAARAKQLLNSQNKWSPVEMERIQLDNYSQRDAMITKLVLNEVGTDNFASKNAVYAQAIKALQNWDGKSDVNNIGVTIYTKMLYYVLEQAMADEMGEKSFKKSVSSNLVRSSIERLFTNSDCIWWDNINTPEKETRKDAFRMGLDEAITSLQQQLGDDVSKWR
;
A
#
# COMPACT_ATOMS: atom_id res chain seq x y z
N MET A 1 -40.38 -23.17 45.51
CA MET A 1 -38.97 -22.90 45.90
C MET A 1 -38.00 -24.04 45.54
N LYS A 2 -38.21 -25.31 45.93
CA LYS A 2 -37.27 -26.42 45.61
C LYS A 2 -37.10 -26.70 44.11
N PHE A 3 -38.17 -26.59 43.32
CA PHE A 3 -38.12 -26.77 41.85
C PHE A 3 -37.29 -25.67 41.17
N ILE A 4 -37.54 -24.40 41.50
CA ILE A 4 -36.78 -23.25 40.99
C ILE A 4 -35.29 -23.39 41.33
N LYS A 5 -34.95 -23.81 42.56
CA LYS A 5 -33.55 -24.05 42.95
C LYS A 5 -32.88 -25.16 42.12
N ARG A 6 -33.57 -26.28 41.88
CA ARG A 6 -33.05 -27.39 41.04
C ARG A 6 -32.90 -26.97 39.59
N PHE A 7 -33.85 -26.20 39.06
CA PHE A 7 -33.80 -25.66 37.70
C PHE A 7 -32.61 -24.70 37.53
N ILE A 8 -32.41 -23.77 38.47
CA ILE A 8 -31.25 -22.85 38.45
C ILE A 8 -29.94 -23.63 38.53
N ILE A 9 -29.83 -24.64 39.39
CA ILE A 9 -28.61 -25.48 39.47
C ILE A 9 -28.38 -26.22 38.15
N ALA A 10 -29.40 -26.82 37.55
CA ALA A 10 -29.28 -27.49 36.26
C ALA A 10 -28.88 -26.52 35.15
N LEU A 11 -29.42 -25.30 35.14
CA LEU A 11 -29.05 -24.25 34.19
C LEU A 11 -27.58 -23.82 34.38
N ILE A 12 -27.13 -23.62 35.62
CA ILE A 12 -25.72 -23.28 35.91
C ILE A 12 -24.79 -24.41 35.44
N ILE A 13 -25.13 -25.67 35.73
CA ILE A 13 -24.34 -26.82 35.27
C ILE A 13 -24.28 -26.85 33.74
N LEU A 14 -25.41 -26.65 33.05
CA LEU A 14 -25.45 -26.59 31.60
C LEU A 14 -24.56 -25.47 31.06
N VAL A 15 -24.64 -24.27 31.63
CA VAL A 15 -23.80 -23.13 31.23
C VAL A 15 -22.33 -23.44 31.44
N VAL A 16 -21.94 -24.06 32.56
CA VAL A 16 -20.55 -24.45 32.82
C VAL A 16 -20.07 -25.52 31.85
N VAL A 17 -20.90 -26.52 31.52
CA VAL A 17 -20.56 -27.56 30.54
C VAL A 17 -20.41 -26.98 29.15
N VAL A 18 -21.31 -26.10 28.72
CA VAL A 18 -21.22 -25.41 27.42
C VAL A 18 -19.99 -24.52 27.37
N ALA A 19 -19.76 -23.71 28.41
CA ALA A 19 -18.57 -22.85 28.50
C ALA A 19 -17.28 -23.66 28.48
N GLY A 20 -17.23 -24.79 29.19
CA GLY A 20 -16.10 -25.72 29.16
C GLY A 20 -15.89 -26.33 27.78
N GLY A 21 -16.97 -26.78 27.12
CA GLY A 21 -16.93 -27.31 25.77
C GLY A 21 -16.40 -26.29 24.76
N VAL A 22 -16.91 -25.06 24.81
CA VAL A 22 -16.42 -23.95 23.97
C VAL A 22 -14.95 -23.65 24.27
N TYR A 23 -14.54 -23.58 25.54
CA TYR A 23 -13.14 -23.34 25.91
C TYR A 23 -12.19 -24.41 25.36
N PHE A 24 -12.51 -25.70 25.53
CA PHE A 24 -11.67 -26.79 25.00
C PHE A 24 -11.64 -26.82 23.47
N TRP A 25 -12.75 -26.47 22.83
CA TRP A 25 -12.80 -26.34 21.38
C TRP A 25 -11.94 -25.17 20.88
N LEU A 26 -12.05 -23.97 21.47
CA LEU A 26 -11.19 -22.82 21.15
C LEU A 26 -9.71 -23.15 21.36
N LYS A 27 -9.38 -23.89 22.43
CA LYS A 27 -8.00 -24.32 22.69
C LYS A 27 -7.51 -25.32 21.63
N SER A 28 -8.39 -26.14 21.06
CA SER A 28 -8.02 -27.09 20.01
C SER A 28 -7.74 -26.43 18.66
N THR A 29 -8.20 -25.20 18.44
CA THR A 29 -7.93 -24.40 17.24
C THR A 29 -6.75 -23.44 17.42
N ALA A 30 -6.12 -23.42 18.60
CA ALA A 30 -5.00 -22.53 18.89
C ALA A 30 -3.67 -23.10 18.33
N PRO A 31 -2.70 -22.23 17.99
CA PRO A 31 -1.33 -22.63 17.68
C PRO A 31 -0.69 -23.49 18.78
N ASP A 32 0.18 -24.42 18.39
CA ASP A 32 1.01 -25.19 19.33
C ASP A 32 2.46 -24.69 19.30
N TYR A 33 2.94 -24.18 20.42
CA TYR A 33 4.30 -23.63 20.57
C TYR A 33 5.25 -24.58 21.31
N SER A 34 4.84 -25.83 21.56
CA SER A 34 5.64 -26.79 22.31
C SER A 34 5.46 -28.23 21.84
N GLY A 35 6.46 -29.08 22.06
CA GLY A 35 6.34 -30.52 21.80
C GLY A 35 7.24 -31.00 20.68
N SER A 36 6.86 -32.11 20.05
CA SER A 36 7.64 -32.77 19.01
C SER A 36 6.72 -33.24 17.90
N LEU A 37 7.06 -32.86 16.67
CA LEU A 37 6.28 -33.15 15.47
C LEU A 37 7.12 -34.01 14.51
N ASN A 38 6.49 -35.02 13.92
CA ASN A 38 7.09 -35.80 12.85
C ASN A 38 6.61 -35.25 11.50
N ILE A 39 7.40 -34.35 10.92
CA ILE A 39 7.12 -33.75 9.62
C ILE A 39 7.83 -34.56 8.52
N LYS A 40 7.06 -34.98 7.51
CA LYS A 40 7.62 -35.64 6.33
C LYS A 40 8.37 -34.60 5.48
N GLY A 41 9.50 -34.97 4.91
CA GLY A 41 10.31 -34.08 4.07
C GLY A 41 11.58 -33.62 4.79
N LEU A 42 11.54 -33.48 6.12
CA LEU A 42 12.73 -33.18 6.91
C LEU A 42 13.83 -34.23 6.73
N HIS A 43 15.04 -33.77 6.41
CA HIS A 43 16.23 -34.62 6.30
C HIS A 43 16.86 -34.88 7.67
N GLN A 44 16.83 -33.89 8.57
CA GLN A 44 17.39 -33.90 9.91
C GLN A 44 16.44 -33.26 10.93
N PRO A 45 16.66 -33.46 12.25
CA PRO A 45 15.89 -32.77 13.28
C PRO A 45 16.06 -31.24 13.20
N VAL A 46 14.94 -30.52 13.28
CA VAL A 46 14.90 -29.05 13.39
C VAL A 46 14.45 -28.65 14.79
N ASN A 47 15.13 -27.68 15.39
CA ASN A 47 14.77 -27.13 16.69
C ASN A 47 14.18 -25.72 16.53
N VAL A 48 12.92 -25.55 16.92
CA VAL A 48 12.23 -24.26 16.91
C VAL A 48 12.01 -23.80 18.35
N THR A 49 12.44 -22.60 18.68
CA THR A 49 12.18 -21.95 19.97
C THR A 49 11.41 -20.65 19.76
N PHE A 50 10.46 -20.36 20.64
CA PHE A 50 9.70 -19.11 20.63
C PHE A 50 10.16 -18.22 21.78
N ASP A 51 10.37 -16.94 21.52
CA ASP A 51 10.71 -15.96 22.57
C ASP A 51 9.45 -15.46 23.31
N GLU A 52 9.63 -14.47 24.20
CA GLU A 52 8.53 -13.90 24.99
C GLU A 52 7.47 -13.15 24.16
N TYR A 53 7.79 -12.77 22.92
CA TYR A 53 6.89 -12.13 21.96
C TYR A 53 6.30 -13.11 20.95
N GLY A 54 6.70 -14.39 21.01
CA GLY A 54 6.28 -15.43 20.08
C GLY A 54 7.07 -15.46 18.77
N VAL A 55 8.24 -14.84 18.70
CA VAL A 55 9.12 -14.88 17.52
C VAL A 55 9.74 -16.26 17.41
N SER A 56 9.60 -16.89 16.24
CA SER A 56 10.17 -18.22 16.00
C SER A 56 11.66 -18.14 15.63
N HIS A 57 12.50 -18.86 16.37
CA HIS A 57 13.91 -19.09 16.05
C HIS A 57 14.10 -20.53 15.58
N ILE A 58 14.32 -20.70 14.28
CA ILE A 58 14.39 -21.98 13.58
C ILE A 58 15.85 -22.35 13.34
N ASN A 59 16.31 -23.42 13.99
CA ASN A 59 17.67 -23.94 13.86
C ASN A 59 17.63 -25.29 13.12
N ALA A 60 18.25 -25.36 11.95
CA ALA A 60 18.26 -26.53 11.09
C ALA A 60 19.67 -26.89 10.61
N ALA A 61 19.86 -28.14 10.15
CA ALA A 61 21.13 -28.61 9.62
C ALA A 61 21.37 -28.19 8.16
N ASP A 62 20.32 -27.82 7.42
CA ASP A 62 20.40 -27.33 6.05
C ASP A 62 19.25 -26.36 5.73
N ALA A 63 19.34 -25.71 4.57
CA ALA A 63 18.35 -24.74 4.11
C ALA A 63 16.97 -25.37 3.83
N HIS A 64 16.91 -26.59 3.30
CA HIS A 64 15.65 -27.26 2.98
C HIS A 64 14.81 -27.43 4.25
N ASP A 65 15.42 -27.99 5.30
CA ASP A 65 14.78 -28.22 6.59
C ASP A 65 14.38 -26.90 7.26
N ALA A 66 15.20 -25.85 7.14
CA ALA A 66 14.89 -24.51 7.67
C ALA A 66 13.64 -23.91 7.01
N TYR A 67 13.56 -23.91 5.67
CA TYR A 67 12.43 -23.35 4.95
C TYR A 67 11.17 -24.18 5.11
N LEU A 68 11.27 -25.51 5.15
CA LEU A 68 10.14 -26.39 5.44
C LEU A 68 9.57 -26.14 6.84
N ALA A 69 10.42 -26.04 7.85
CA ALA A 69 9.98 -25.68 9.20
C ALA A 69 9.35 -24.28 9.24
N LEU A 70 9.97 -23.29 8.56
CA LEU A 70 9.39 -21.94 8.43
C LEU A 70 7.99 -22.00 7.83
N GLY A 71 7.79 -22.74 6.74
CA GLY A 71 6.47 -22.88 6.12
C GLY A 71 5.41 -23.45 7.06
N TYR A 72 5.77 -24.47 7.84
CA TYR A 72 4.86 -25.07 8.81
C TYR A 72 4.47 -24.09 9.92
N ILE A 73 5.44 -23.41 10.54
CA ILE A 73 5.18 -22.46 11.63
C ILE A 73 4.45 -21.22 11.11
N HIS A 74 4.84 -20.71 9.94
CA HIS A 74 4.20 -19.55 9.33
C HIS A 74 2.73 -19.84 8.99
N ALA A 75 2.41 -21.03 8.49
CA ALA A 75 1.03 -21.47 8.32
C ALA A 75 0.29 -21.61 9.66
N GLN A 76 0.94 -22.17 10.70
CA GLN A 76 0.33 -22.27 12.02
C GLN A 76 -0.19 -20.92 12.54
N ASP A 77 0.61 -19.87 12.36
CA ASP A 77 0.25 -18.55 12.86
C ASP A 77 -0.65 -17.77 11.87
N ARG A 78 -0.49 -17.98 10.55
CA ARG A 78 -1.03 -17.08 9.51
C ARG A 78 -1.92 -17.74 8.45
N LEU A 79 -2.28 -19.02 8.56
CA LEU A 79 -2.97 -19.74 7.48
C LEU A 79 -4.25 -19.04 6.98
N PHE A 80 -5.09 -18.51 7.88
CA PHE A 80 -6.30 -17.81 7.44
C PHE A 80 -5.98 -16.50 6.72
N GLN A 81 -4.98 -15.75 7.18
CA GLN A 81 -4.48 -14.56 6.48
C GLN A 81 -3.99 -14.93 5.07
N MET A 82 -3.19 -16.01 4.95
CA MET A 82 -2.71 -16.52 3.65
C MET A 82 -3.86 -16.94 2.72
N GLU A 83 -4.88 -17.62 3.25
CA GLU A 83 -6.06 -18.04 2.48
C GLU A 83 -6.83 -16.83 1.92
N MET A 84 -7.05 -15.81 2.74
CA MET A 84 -7.77 -14.61 2.29
C MET A 84 -6.98 -13.86 1.22
N ILE A 85 -5.64 -13.76 1.37
CA ILE A 85 -4.77 -13.11 0.39
C ILE A 85 -4.84 -13.80 -0.97
N ARG A 86 -4.69 -15.14 -1.01
CA ARG A 86 -4.75 -15.86 -2.29
C ARG A 86 -6.11 -15.71 -2.97
N ARG A 87 -7.20 -15.64 -2.19
CA ARG A 87 -8.57 -15.47 -2.71
C ARG A 87 -8.82 -14.08 -3.25
N VAL A 88 -8.23 -13.06 -2.64
CA VAL A 88 -8.27 -11.69 -3.16
C VAL A 88 -7.47 -11.61 -4.46
N ALA A 89 -6.25 -12.12 -4.47
CA ALA A 89 -5.42 -12.11 -5.67
C ALA A 89 -6.04 -12.94 -6.82
N GLY A 90 -6.76 -14.02 -6.50
CA GLY A 90 -7.47 -14.87 -7.46
C GLY A 90 -8.89 -14.43 -7.81
N GLY A 91 -9.48 -13.48 -7.09
CA GLY A 91 -10.91 -13.16 -7.19
C GLY A 91 -11.80 -14.40 -7.00
N THR A 92 -11.66 -15.05 -5.84
CA THR A 92 -12.42 -16.26 -5.45
C THR A 92 -13.02 -16.14 -4.04
N LEU A 93 -13.33 -14.93 -3.58
CA LEU A 93 -13.95 -14.71 -2.27
C LEU A 93 -15.38 -15.26 -2.21
N SER A 94 -16.14 -15.13 -3.31
CA SER A 94 -17.53 -15.60 -3.38
C SER A 94 -17.66 -17.13 -3.29
N GLU A 95 -16.59 -17.88 -3.55
CA GLU A 95 -16.56 -19.34 -3.40
C GLU A 95 -16.75 -19.76 -1.93
N ILE A 96 -16.31 -18.93 -0.97
CA ILE A 96 -16.37 -19.25 0.47
C ILE A 96 -17.28 -18.31 1.27
N LEU A 97 -17.52 -17.10 0.78
CA LEU A 97 -18.36 -16.08 1.45
C LEU A 97 -19.68 -15.80 0.70
N GLY A 98 -19.87 -16.39 -0.48
CA GLY A 98 -21.14 -16.40 -1.21
C GLY A 98 -21.37 -15.22 -2.16
N LYS A 99 -22.59 -15.17 -2.69
CA LYS A 99 -22.99 -14.33 -3.83
C LYS A 99 -22.73 -12.83 -3.70
N ALA A 100 -22.67 -12.30 -2.48
CA ALA A 100 -22.46 -10.87 -2.24
C ALA A 100 -21.11 -10.38 -2.79
N LEU A 101 -20.13 -11.28 -2.92
CA LEU A 101 -18.78 -10.95 -3.38
C LEU A 101 -18.53 -11.25 -4.86
N ILE A 102 -19.55 -11.63 -5.64
CA ILE A 102 -19.39 -11.80 -7.09
C ILE A 102 -18.89 -10.49 -7.76
N PRO A 103 -19.42 -9.29 -7.43
CA PRO A 103 -18.89 -8.05 -8.00
C PRO A 103 -17.42 -7.79 -7.63
N THR A 104 -17.02 -8.16 -6.41
CA THR A 104 -15.64 -8.11 -5.93
C THR A 104 -14.73 -8.98 -6.77
N ASP A 105 -15.09 -10.26 -6.91
CA ASP A 105 -14.30 -11.25 -7.63
C ASP A 105 -14.13 -10.86 -9.10
N LYS A 106 -15.18 -10.30 -9.72
CA LYS A 106 -15.08 -9.75 -11.09
C LYS A 106 -14.06 -8.62 -11.20
N LYS A 107 -14.07 -7.66 -10.27
CA LYS A 107 -13.09 -6.55 -10.26
C LYS A 107 -11.66 -7.07 -10.10
N LEU A 108 -11.43 -7.99 -9.18
CA LEU A 108 -10.11 -8.55 -8.91
C LEU A 108 -9.59 -9.40 -10.08
N ARG A 109 -10.44 -10.24 -10.67
CA ARG A 109 -10.09 -11.02 -11.87
C ARG A 109 -9.80 -10.15 -13.09
N ASN A 110 -10.50 -9.02 -13.25
CA ASN A 110 -10.21 -8.06 -14.31
C ASN A 110 -8.81 -7.45 -14.21
N LEU A 111 -8.16 -7.45 -13.05
CA LEU A 111 -6.76 -7.03 -12.91
C LEU A 111 -5.75 -8.05 -13.47
N GLN A 112 -6.21 -9.27 -13.78
CA GLN A 112 -5.41 -10.37 -14.32
C GLN A 112 -4.21 -10.78 -13.44
N LEU A 113 -4.28 -10.56 -12.12
CA LEU A 113 -3.22 -10.94 -11.16
C LEU A 113 -2.88 -12.43 -11.23
N TYR A 114 -3.90 -13.30 -11.20
CA TYR A 114 -3.68 -14.75 -11.25
C TYR A 114 -3.15 -15.22 -12.62
N LYS A 115 -3.46 -14.51 -13.71
CA LYS A 115 -2.89 -14.79 -15.03
C LYS A 115 -1.39 -14.50 -15.06
N MET A 116 -0.96 -13.40 -14.46
CA MET A 116 0.47 -13.12 -14.23
C MET A 116 1.08 -14.19 -13.32
N ALA A 117 0.42 -14.56 -12.23
CA ALA A 117 0.94 -15.55 -11.31
C ALA A 117 1.17 -16.91 -11.98
N ASN A 118 0.26 -17.32 -12.87
CA ASN A 118 0.43 -18.52 -13.71
C ASN A 118 1.64 -18.39 -14.63
N LYS A 119 1.80 -17.26 -15.33
CA LYS A 119 2.97 -17.01 -16.19
C LYS A 119 4.29 -17.08 -15.40
N SER A 120 4.34 -16.44 -14.23
CA SER A 120 5.52 -16.45 -13.36
C SER A 120 5.80 -17.84 -12.78
N ALA A 121 4.76 -18.59 -12.42
CA ALA A 121 4.90 -19.98 -11.98
C ALA A 121 5.41 -20.89 -13.12
N ASP A 122 4.94 -20.73 -14.35
CA ASP A 122 5.46 -21.47 -15.50
C ASP A 122 6.95 -21.19 -15.71
N LEU A 123 7.37 -19.91 -15.59
CA LEU A 123 8.78 -19.52 -15.63
C LEU A 123 9.58 -20.13 -14.47
N PHE A 124 9.01 -20.13 -13.27
CA PHE A 124 9.58 -20.80 -12.10
C PHE A 124 9.85 -22.28 -12.39
N PHE A 125 8.97 -22.99 -13.08
CA PHE A 125 9.16 -24.42 -13.37
C PHE A 125 10.00 -24.71 -14.63
N LYS A 126 10.37 -23.70 -15.43
CA LYS A 126 11.28 -23.91 -16.59
C LYS A 126 12.65 -24.43 -16.18
N THR A 127 13.15 -23.99 -15.02
CA THR A 127 14.31 -24.59 -14.35
C THR A 127 13.87 -25.20 -13.03
N ASN A 128 14.62 -26.16 -12.50
CA ASN A 128 14.27 -26.77 -11.21
C ASN A 128 15.47 -26.96 -10.27
N ASP A 129 16.63 -26.45 -10.67
CA ASP A 129 17.92 -26.69 -10.06
C ASP A 129 18.39 -25.53 -9.17
N LYS A 130 17.75 -24.35 -9.27
CA LYS A 130 18.17 -23.16 -8.54
C LYS A 130 17.76 -23.24 -7.07
N GLN A 131 18.63 -22.74 -6.19
CA GLN A 131 18.43 -22.85 -4.75
C GLN A 131 17.14 -22.15 -4.30
N TRP A 132 16.90 -20.92 -4.76
CA TRP A 132 15.68 -20.16 -4.46
C TRP A 132 14.37 -20.93 -4.82
N GLN A 133 14.41 -21.78 -5.85
CA GLN A 133 13.27 -22.60 -6.23
C GLN A 133 13.08 -23.78 -5.26
N LYS A 134 14.17 -24.41 -4.84
CA LYS A 134 14.16 -25.52 -3.88
C LYS A 134 13.66 -25.05 -2.52
N ASP A 135 14.17 -23.91 -2.05
CA ASP A 135 13.80 -23.29 -0.78
C ASP A 135 12.32 -22.88 -0.76
N THR A 136 11.84 -22.22 -1.82
CA THR A 136 10.42 -21.83 -1.94
C THR A 136 9.50 -23.06 -1.93
N ARG A 137 9.89 -24.17 -2.57
CA ARG A 137 9.10 -25.41 -2.53
C ARG A 137 9.14 -26.08 -1.16
N ALA A 138 10.30 -26.09 -0.49
CA ALA A 138 10.41 -26.61 0.87
C ALA A 138 9.46 -25.85 1.81
N TYR A 139 9.45 -24.51 1.70
CA TYR A 139 8.49 -23.66 2.40
C TYR A 139 7.03 -24.05 2.13
N LEU A 140 6.64 -24.20 0.86
CA LEU A 140 5.26 -24.63 0.54
C LEU A 140 4.93 -26.05 1.01
N GLU A 141 5.90 -26.97 1.03
CA GLU A 141 5.74 -28.30 1.62
C GLU A 141 5.45 -28.21 3.12
N GLY A 142 6.12 -27.30 3.83
CA GLY A 142 5.83 -26.97 5.22
C GLY A 142 4.42 -26.44 5.42
N VAL A 143 4.02 -25.44 4.63
CA VAL A 143 2.67 -24.86 4.64
C VAL A 143 1.62 -25.94 4.42
N ASN A 144 1.79 -26.77 3.40
CA ASN A 144 0.84 -27.80 3.02
C ASN A 144 0.79 -28.97 4.01
N THR A 145 1.91 -29.26 4.69
CA THR A 145 1.92 -30.20 5.82
C THR A 145 1.01 -29.68 6.94
N PHE A 146 1.06 -28.37 7.25
CA PHE A 146 0.16 -27.78 8.24
C PHE A 146 -1.30 -27.82 7.78
N VAL A 147 -1.59 -27.53 6.50
CA VAL A 147 -2.95 -27.67 5.94
C VAL A 147 -3.51 -29.08 6.12
N ASP A 148 -2.68 -30.11 5.95
CA ASP A 148 -3.12 -31.51 6.05
C ASP A 148 -3.31 -32.00 7.49
N LYS A 149 -2.43 -31.57 8.40
CA LYS A 149 -2.27 -32.21 9.73
C LYS A 149 -2.36 -31.26 10.91
N GLY A 150 -2.24 -29.96 10.68
CA GLY A 150 -2.25 -28.92 11.71
C GLY A 150 -3.65 -28.65 12.25
N ASN A 151 -3.69 -27.92 13.37
CA ASN A 151 -4.95 -27.42 13.92
C ASN A 151 -5.39 -26.20 13.10
N LEU A 152 -6.44 -26.34 12.31
CA LEU A 152 -6.94 -25.22 11.52
C LEU A 152 -7.45 -24.09 12.44
N PRO A 153 -7.13 -22.82 12.12
CA PRO A 153 -7.70 -21.66 12.80
C PRO A 153 -9.24 -21.69 12.84
N ILE A 154 -9.82 -21.11 13.89
CA ILE A 154 -11.27 -21.14 14.14
C ILE A 154 -12.09 -20.59 12.97
N GLU A 155 -11.55 -19.62 12.25
CA GLU A 155 -12.19 -18.96 11.12
C GLU A 155 -12.66 -19.98 10.09
N PHE A 156 -11.85 -20.99 9.78
CA PHE A 156 -12.19 -22.08 8.86
C PHE A 156 -13.43 -22.87 9.30
N THR A 157 -13.59 -23.10 10.61
CA THR A 157 -14.79 -23.75 11.15
C THR A 157 -16.00 -22.82 11.08
N LEU A 158 -15.82 -21.53 11.37
CA LEU A 158 -16.91 -20.54 11.32
C LEU A 158 -17.48 -20.34 9.91
N ILE A 159 -16.62 -20.41 8.89
CA ILE A 159 -17.03 -20.29 7.49
C ILE A 159 -17.29 -21.64 6.81
N ASP A 160 -17.24 -22.75 7.54
CA ASP A 160 -17.43 -24.12 7.00
C ASP A 160 -16.60 -24.35 5.72
N PHE A 161 -15.29 -24.13 5.83
CA PHE A 161 -14.36 -24.22 4.72
C PHE A 161 -13.07 -24.91 5.15
N LYS A 162 -12.55 -25.81 4.30
CA LYS A 162 -11.25 -26.44 4.49
C LYS A 162 -10.28 -25.88 3.45
N PRO A 163 -9.11 -25.36 3.86
CA PRO A 163 -8.13 -24.81 2.91
C PRO A 163 -7.58 -25.89 2.00
N GLU A 164 -7.23 -25.48 0.79
CA GLU A 164 -6.55 -26.33 -0.19
C GLU A 164 -5.04 -26.12 -0.07
N HIS A 165 -4.27 -27.00 -0.74
CA HIS A 165 -2.82 -26.83 -0.80
C HIS A 165 -2.45 -25.51 -1.51
N PHE A 166 -1.48 -24.81 -0.95
CA PHE A 166 -0.84 -23.65 -1.53
C PHE A 166 0.16 -24.06 -2.59
N THR A 167 0.21 -23.24 -3.63
CA THR A 167 1.00 -23.46 -4.85
C THR A 167 1.97 -22.29 -5.09
N ILE A 168 2.88 -22.46 -6.04
CA ILE A 168 3.79 -21.37 -6.46
C ILE A 168 3.00 -20.18 -7.04
N GLN A 169 1.88 -20.46 -7.71
CA GLN A 169 0.96 -19.45 -8.20
C GLN A 169 0.45 -18.56 -7.06
N ASP A 170 0.11 -19.14 -5.90
CA ASP A 170 -0.40 -18.37 -4.75
C ASP A 170 0.66 -17.40 -4.19
N VAL A 171 1.94 -17.81 -4.24
CA VAL A 171 3.07 -16.95 -3.84
C VAL A 171 3.21 -15.75 -4.79
N TYR A 172 3.18 -16.00 -6.12
CA TYR A 172 3.25 -14.91 -7.10
C TYR A 172 2.01 -14.02 -7.10
N ALA A 173 0.83 -14.60 -6.89
CA ALA A 173 -0.43 -13.87 -6.79
C ALA A 173 -0.42 -12.92 -5.58
N THR A 174 0.16 -13.37 -4.45
CA THR A 174 0.37 -12.53 -3.26
C THR A 174 1.26 -11.33 -3.57
N ILE A 175 2.39 -11.55 -4.27
CA ILE A 175 3.29 -10.47 -4.69
C ILE A 175 2.60 -9.49 -5.65
N GLY A 176 1.83 -10.01 -6.60
CA GLY A 176 1.04 -9.20 -7.52
C GLY A 176 0.01 -8.33 -6.80
N TYR A 177 -0.68 -8.90 -5.80
CA TYR A 177 -1.59 -8.14 -4.93
C TYR A 177 -0.84 -7.06 -4.14
N MET A 178 0.36 -7.32 -3.63
CA MET A 178 1.14 -6.26 -2.97
C MET A 178 1.45 -5.10 -3.93
N ALA A 179 1.91 -5.42 -5.14
CA ALA A 179 2.21 -4.40 -6.15
C ALA A 179 1.00 -3.55 -6.51
N PHE A 180 -0.20 -4.16 -6.54
CA PHE A 180 -1.47 -3.45 -6.69
C PHE A 180 -1.65 -2.35 -5.64
N THR A 181 -1.28 -2.61 -4.38
CA THR A 181 -1.47 -1.68 -3.26
C THR A 181 -0.49 -0.51 -3.23
N PHE A 182 0.56 -0.52 -4.07
CA PHE A 182 1.62 0.52 -4.07
C PHE A 182 1.41 1.60 -5.12
N THR A 183 0.39 1.47 -5.96
CA THR A 183 0.05 2.43 -7.03
C THR A 183 -1.33 3.02 -6.81
N SER A 184 -1.54 4.25 -7.29
CA SER A 184 -2.81 4.95 -7.17
C SER A 184 -3.46 5.24 -8.52
N ALA A 185 -2.93 4.73 -9.65
CA ALA A 185 -3.41 5.02 -11.00
C ALA A 185 -4.93 4.92 -11.15
N LEU A 186 -5.51 3.78 -10.72
CA LEU A 186 -6.95 3.51 -10.80
C LEU A 186 -7.81 4.51 -10.02
N THR A 187 -7.25 5.23 -9.05
CA THR A 187 -7.98 6.26 -8.28
C THR A 187 -7.60 7.68 -8.70
N GLN A 188 -6.32 7.94 -8.96
CA GLN A 188 -5.79 9.27 -9.20
C GLN A 188 -5.99 9.71 -10.65
N ASP A 189 -5.68 8.90 -11.64
CA ASP A 189 -5.70 9.34 -13.05
C ASP A 189 -7.13 9.66 -13.53
N PRO A 190 -8.16 8.88 -13.15
CA PRO A 190 -9.55 9.28 -13.37
C PRO A 190 -9.92 10.61 -12.71
N ALA A 191 -9.42 10.86 -11.49
CA ALA A 191 -9.67 12.10 -10.77
C ALA A 191 -9.05 13.30 -11.48
N VAL A 192 -7.78 13.17 -11.88
CA VAL A 192 -7.04 14.20 -12.62
C VAL A 192 -7.69 14.44 -13.99
N SER A 193 -8.10 13.38 -14.68
CA SER A 193 -8.80 13.47 -15.97
C SER A 193 -10.15 14.19 -15.85
N LYS A 194 -10.90 13.91 -14.77
CA LYS A 194 -12.14 14.64 -14.44
C LYS A 194 -11.89 16.13 -14.27
N VAL A 195 -10.90 16.50 -13.45
CA VAL A 195 -10.53 17.91 -13.21
C VAL A 195 -10.15 18.58 -14.54
N LYS A 196 -9.27 17.95 -15.33
CA LYS A 196 -8.85 18.43 -16.64
C LYS A 196 -10.03 18.67 -17.59
N ASN A 197 -10.88 17.67 -17.77
CA ASN A 197 -11.92 17.69 -18.79
C ASN A 197 -13.11 18.58 -18.40
N LYS A 198 -13.45 18.65 -17.10
CA LYS A 198 -14.57 19.46 -16.60
C LYS A 198 -14.17 20.90 -16.30
N LEU A 199 -13.01 21.12 -15.68
CA LEU A 199 -12.61 22.41 -15.12
C LEU A 199 -11.52 23.10 -15.96
N GLY A 200 -10.74 22.31 -16.70
CA GLY A 200 -9.65 22.78 -17.57
C GLY A 200 -8.27 22.66 -16.93
N GLU A 201 -7.24 22.70 -17.78
CA GLU A 201 -5.84 22.48 -17.42
C GLU A 201 -5.30 23.43 -16.35
N LYS A 202 -5.84 24.65 -16.28
CA LYS A 202 -5.46 25.64 -15.27
C LYS A 202 -5.64 25.12 -13.83
N TYR A 203 -6.56 24.19 -13.58
CA TYR A 203 -6.78 23.57 -12.26
C TYR A 203 -5.69 22.55 -11.90
N LEU A 204 -5.02 21.96 -12.89
CA LEU A 204 -3.93 21.00 -12.69
C LEU A 204 -2.63 21.64 -12.21
N LYS A 205 -2.46 22.95 -12.42
CA LYS A 205 -1.28 23.69 -11.98
C LYS A 205 -1.04 23.58 -10.48
N LEU A 206 -2.10 23.53 -9.67
CA LEU A 206 -1.98 23.33 -8.23
C LEU A 206 -1.25 22.01 -7.90
N PHE A 207 -1.47 20.98 -8.71
CA PHE A 207 -0.91 19.65 -8.54
C PHE A 207 0.44 19.46 -9.25
N ASN A 208 0.96 20.48 -9.95
CA ASN A 208 2.13 20.39 -10.85
C ASN A 208 1.93 19.37 -11.99
N LEU A 209 0.70 19.23 -12.49
CA LEU A 209 0.35 18.31 -13.56
C LEU A 209 -0.02 19.05 -14.87
N ASP A 210 0.31 20.33 -15.00
CA ASP A 210 0.00 21.21 -16.14
C ASP A 210 1.06 21.22 -17.26
N SER A 211 1.72 20.08 -17.52
CA SER A 211 2.78 19.98 -18.52
C SER A 211 2.31 20.30 -19.94
N ALA A 212 3.24 20.66 -20.85
CA ALA A 212 2.92 20.92 -22.26
C ALA A 212 2.27 19.72 -22.97
N ALA A 213 2.58 18.50 -22.52
CA ALA A 213 1.92 17.25 -22.88
C ALA A 213 0.39 17.25 -22.63
N VAL A 214 -0.08 18.04 -21.65
CA VAL A 214 -1.50 18.18 -21.35
C VAL A 214 -2.22 19.05 -22.38
N ALA A 215 -1.55 20.11 -22.84
CA ALA A 215 -2.10 21.14 -23.75
C ALA A 215 -2.50 20.61 -25.15
N SER A 216 -2.00 19.43 -25.54
CA SER A 216 -2.23 18.81 -26.86
C SER A 216 -3.44 17.87 -26.90
N THR A 217 -4.04 17.54 -25.77
CA THR A 217 -5.18 16.61 -25.71
C THR A 217 -6.51 17.34 -25.92
N HIS A 218 -7.33 16.86 -26.86
CA HIS A 218 -8.59 17.50 -27.21
C HIS A 218 -9.59 17.48 -26.04
N LYS A 219 -10.32 18.59 -25.88
CA LYS A 219 -11.48 18.72 -24.98
C LYS A 219 -12.58 17.77 -25.44
N GLN A 220 -12.57 16.54 -24.96
CA GLN A 220 -13.71 15.64 -25.07
C GLN A 220 -14.12 15.22 -23.66
N TYR A 221 -15.42 15.35 -23.37
CA TYR A 221 -16.01 14.93 -22.11
C TYR A 221 -15.70 13.45 -21.86
N ASP A 222 -15.21 13.14 -20.67
CA ASP A 222 -14.76 11.78 -20.33
C ASP A 222 -15.46 11.23 -19.08
N PRO A 223 -16.37 10.25 -19.24
CA PRO A 223 -17.03 9.57 -18.12
C PRO A 223 -16.12 8.61 -17.35
N VAL A 224 -14.85 8.45 -17.76
CA VAL A 224 -13.83 7.71 -17.01
C VAL A 224 -13.63 8.28 -15.60
N ALA A 225 -14.06 9.53 -15.36
CA ALA A 225 -14.14 10.19 -14.05
C ALA A 225 -14.84 9.39 -12.93
N GLU A 226 -15.62 8.34 -13.24
CA GLU A 226 -16.24 7.45 -12.25
C GLU A 226 -15.44 6.17 -11.97
N LEU A 227 -14.26 5.99 -12.60
CA LEU A 227 -13.42 4.82 -12.37
C LEU A 227 -13.01 4.64 -10.92
N PHE A 228 -13.10 5.68 -10.07
CA PHE A 228 -12.80 5.66 -8.63
C PHE A 228 -13.30 4.34 -8.01
N PRO A 229 -12.43 3.32 -7.91
CA PRO A 229 -12.82 2.08 -7.29
C PRO A 229 -13.09 2.49 -5.86
N ASP A 230 -14.23 2.06 -5.32
CA ASP A 230 -14.35 2.06 -3.88
C ASP A 230 -13.43 0.95 -3.38
N PHE A 231 -12.13 1.23 -3.28
CA PHE A 231 -11.15 0.31 -2.71
C PHE A 231 -11.57 -0.12 -1.29
N LYS A 232 -12.37 0.70 -0.60
CA LYS A 232 -12.97 0.37 0.69
C LYS A 232 -13.95 -0.81 0.63
N GLU A 233 -14.67 -1.01 -0.49
CA GLU A 233 -15.64 -2.12 -0.63
C GLU A 233 -14.98 -3.49 -0.44
N PHE A 234 -13.70 -3.64 -0.75
CA PHE A 234 -12.99 -4.91 -0.58
C PHE A 234 -12.12 -4.94 0.65
N GLN A 235 -11.59 -3.80 1.09
CA GLN A 235 -10.78 -3.71 2.32
C GLN A 235 -11.50 -4.24 3.56
N GLU A 236 -12.84 -4.14 3.64
CA GLU A 236 -13.63 -4.73 4.74
C GLU A 236 -13.52 -6.27 4.83
N TYR A 237 -13.15 -6.92 3.73
CA TYR A 237 -13.07 -8.39 3.62
C TYR A 237 -11.64 -8.92 3.59
N ILE A 238 -10.62 -8.03 3.62
CA ILE A 238 -9.22 -8.40 3.45
C ILE A 238 -8.47 -8.18 4.76
N PRO A 239 -7.83 -9.22 5.35
CA PRO A 239 -6.97 -9.07 6.52
C PRO A 239 -5.57 -8.55 6.16
N ILE A 240 -5.47 -7.68 5.14
CA ILE A 240 -4.31 -6.87 4.81
C ILE A 240 -4.75 -5.40 4.88
N PRO A 241 -4.27 -4.65 5.89
CA PRO A 241 -4.50 -3.23 6.02
C PRO A 241 -3.79 -2.43 4.92
N ILE A 242 -4.23 -1.18 4.72
CA ILE A 242 -3.65 -0.27 3.73
C ILE A 242 -2.23 0.13 4.18
N TRP A 243 -1.30 0.14 3.24
CA TRP A 243 0.01 0.74 3.42
C TRP A 243 -0.10 2.27 3.36
N GLU A 244 0.32 2.96 4.41
CA GLU A 244 0.13 4.42 4.54
C GLU A 244 1.41 5.21 4.23
N GLY A 245 2.58 4.58 4.38
CA GLY A 245 3.89 5.20 4.15
C GLY A 245 5.02 4.36 4.75
N SER A 246 6.24 4.87 4.72
CA SER A 246 7.37 4.32 5.46
C SER A 246 8.46 5.40 5.59
N ASN A 247 9.31 5.27 6.59
CA ASN A 247 10.58 5.97 6.68
C ASN A 247 11.73 4.95 6.68
N ASN A 248 12.89 5.36 6.18
CA ASN A 248 14.10 4.56 6.24
C ASN A 248 15.31 5.48 6.12
N TRP A 249 16.32 5.27 6.97
CA TRP A 249 17.60 5.96 6.86
C TRP A 249 18.76 5.09 7.29
N VAL A 250 19.93 5.44 6.79
CA VAL A 250 21.19 4.80 7.13
C VAL A 250 22.28 5.86 7.30
N VAL A 251 23.18 5.63 8.24
CA VAL A 251 24.39 6.45 8.39
C VAL A 251 25.63 5.55 8.39
N SER A 252 26.74 6.05 7.85
CA SER A 252 28.04 5.35 7.82
C SER A 252 28.71 5.33 9.20
N LYS A 253 29.83 4.62 9.32
CA LYS A 253 30.64 4.56 10.55
C LYS A 253 31.09 5.93 11.05
N ASP A 254 31.39 6.86 10.14
CA ASP A 254 31.88 8.20 10.48
C ASP A 254 30.80 9.05 11.14
N ARG A 255 29.53 8.67 10.92
CA ARG A 255 28.35 9.25 11.56
C ARG A 255 27.77 8.37 12.65
N SER A 256 28.50 7.35 13.07
CA SER A 256 28.10 6.42 14.13
C SER A 256 29.03 6.50 15.33
N LYS A 257 28.47 6.39 16.53
CA LYS A 257 29.22 6.33 17.79
C LYS A 257 29.90 4.97 17.99
N SER A 258 29.37 3.89 17.40
CA SER A 258 29.96 2.55 17.51
C SER A 258 31.10 2.32 16.52
N GLY A 259 31.26 3.18 15.50
CA GLY A 259 32.20 2.93 14.41
C GLY A 259 31.72 1.89 13.39
N HIS A 260 30.41 1.57 13.39
CA HIS A 260 29.75 0.73 12.39
C HIS A 260 28.50 1.44 11.86
N PRO A 261 28.09 1.20 10.60
CA PRO A 261 26.85 1.75 10.07
C PRO A 261 25.63 1.46 10.95
N ILE A 262 24.65 2.36 10.91
CA ILE A 262 23.36 2.18 11.58
C ILE A 262 22.27 2.38 10.54
N LEU A 263 21.40 1.39 10.40
CA LEU A 263 20.20 1.42 9.55
C LEU A 263 18.96 1.40 10.45
N ALA A 264 18.01 2.29 10.18
CA ALA A 264 16.70 2.30 10.83
C ALA A 264 15.59 2.31 9.77
N ASN A 265 14.66 1.36 9.89
CA ASN A 265 13.51 1.24 9.01
C ASN A 265 12.21 1.24 9.84
N ASP A 266 11.22 1.99 9.35
CA ASP A 266 9.97 2.28 10.05
C ASP A 266 8.82 2.27 9.02
N THR A 267 8.21 1.10 8.80
CA THR A 267 7.14 0.93 7.81
C THR A 267 5.79 1.32 8.41
N HIS A 268 5.06 2.23 7.76
CA HIS A 268 3.74 2.71 8.22
C HIS A 268 2.62 1.96 7.49
N ILE A 269 1.99 1.07 8.23
CA ILE A 269 0.90 0.23 7.74
C ILE A 269 -0.23 0.34 8.76
N ALA A 270 -1.48 0.42 8.29
CA ALA A 270 -2.61 0.46 9.20
C ALA A 270 -2.64 -0.78 10.13
N TYR A 271 -3.22 -0.61 11.33
CA TYR A 271 -3.30 -1.70 12.30
C TYR A 271 -4.23 -2.82 11.83
N ALA A 272 -3.79 -4.07 11.99
CA ALA A 272 -4.57 -5.26 11.73
C ALA A 272 -4.25 -6.39 12.71
N GLN A 273 -5.16 -7.35 12.80
CA GLN A 273 -4.99 -8.60 13.54
C GLN A 273 -5.42 -9.76 12.64
N PRO A 274 -4.50 -10.64 12.19
CA PRO A 274 -3.04 -10.61 12.41
C PRO A 274 -2.35 -9.35 11.86
N ALA A 275 -1.24 -8.93 12.47
CA ALA A 275 -0.41 -7.84 11.96
C ALA A 275 0.13 -8.17 10.55
N VAL A 276 0.59 -7.19 9.77
CA VAL A 276 1.15 -7.51 8.43
C VAL A 276 2.47 -8.24 8.53
N TRP A 277 3.36 -7.78 9.40
CA TRP A 277 4.67 -8.37 9.59
C TRP A 277 4.61 -9.63 10.45
N TYR A 278 5.38 -10.64 10.02
CA TYR A 278 5.65 -11.85 10.77
C TYR A 278 7.16 -11.92 11.03
N GLU A 279 7.59 -11.85 12.29
CA GLU A 279 9.02 -11.88 12.62
C GLU A 279 9.49 -13.33 12.82
N ALA A 280 10.62 -13.67 12.20
CA ALA A 280 11.25 -14.97 12.40
C ALA A 280 12.77 -14.91 12.18
N VAL A 281 13.47 -15.88 12.78
CA VAL A 281 14.90 -16.09 12.61
C VAL A 281 15.15 -17.48 12.05
N LEU A 282 15.85 -17.55 10.91
CA LEU A 282 16.35 -18.80 10.32
C LEU A 282 17.84 -18.88 10.56
N ASN A 283 18.29 -20.04 11.03
CA ASN A 283 19.69 -20.35 11.27
C ASN A 283 20.03 -21.74 10.73
N TYR A 284 20.97 -21.79 9.79
CA TYR A 284 21.52 -23.01 9.21
C TYR A 284 23.00 -22.77 8.82
N PRO A 285 23.81 -23.81 8.56
CA PRO A 285 25.24 -23.63 8.33
C PRO A 285 25.57 -22.59 7.25
N GLY A 286 26.33 -21.56 7.63
CA GLY A 286 26.76 -20.47 6.74
C GLY A 286 25.76 -19.32 6.59
N GLN A 287 24.58 -19.39 7.21
CA GLN A 287 23.55 -18.36 7.07
C GLN A 287 22.73 -18.16 8.35
N MET A 288 22.63 -16.91 8.78
CA MET A 288 21.57 -16.44 9.66
C MET A 288 20.71 -15.45 8.89
N ILE A 289 19.40 -15.51 9.05
CA ILE A 289 18.46 -14.52 8.51
C ILE A 289 17.48 -14.16 9.61
N SER A 290 17.48 -12.91 10.04
CA SER A 290 16.51 -12.37 11.00
C SER A 290 15.73 -11.26 10.31
N GLY A 291 14.40 -11.30 10.37
CA GLY A 291 13.62 -10.25 9.75
C GLY A 291 12.12 -10.45 9.76
N TYR A 292 11.46 -9.56 9.02
CA TYR A 292 10.02 -9.48 8.89
C TYR A 292 9.58 -10.04 7.54
N TYR A 293 8.77 -11.08 7.63
CA TYR A 293 8.15 -11.82 6.53
C TYR A 293 6.72 -11.32 6.30
N LEU A 294 6.22 -11.59 5.11
CA LEU A 294 4.81 -11.47 4.77
C LEU A 294 4.19 -12.85 4.68
N ALA A 295 2.92 -12.96 5.07
CA ALA A 295 2.15 -14.18 4.98
C ALA A 295 2.26 -14.82 3.59
N GLY A 296 2.75 -16.06 3.53
CA GLY A 296 2.93 -16.81 2.28
C GLY A 296 4.21 -16.51 1.49
N ILE A 297 5.11 -15.67 2.02
CA ILE A 297 6.40 -15.35 1.38
C ILE A 297 7.56 -16.00 2.18
N PRO A 298 8.44 -16.79 1.54
CA PRO A 298 9.49 -17.56 2.23
C PRO A 298 10.71 -16.75 2.66
N TYR A 299 10.82 -15.48 2.25
CA TYR A 299 11.97 -14.62 2.53
C TYR A 299 11.51 -13.33 3.21
N PRO A 300 12.27 -12.80 4.18
CA PRO A 300 11.94 -11.53 4.79
C PRO A 300 12.16 -10.38 3.81
N VAL A 301 11.28 -9.39 3.90
CA VAL A 301 11.31 -8.17 3.08
C VAL A 301 12.17 -7.10 3.72
N VAL A 302 12.26 -7.11 5.06
CA VAL A 302 13.12 -6.25 5.88
C VAL A 302 13.88 -7.16 6.84
N GLY A 303 15.19 -6.97 7.01
CA GLY A 303 15.95 -7.89 7.86
C GLY A 303 17.44 -7.63 7.87
N ASN A 304 18.16 -8.60 8.43
CA ASN A 304 19.61 -8.65 8.48
C ASN A 304 20.12 -10.10 8.53
N THR A 305 21.40 -10.26 8.19
CA THR A 305 22.11 -11.56 8.21
C THR A 305 23.26 -11.61 9.23
N GLY A 306 23.43 -10.54 10.01
CA GLY A 306 24.66 -10.29 10.77
C GLY A 306 25.82 -9.70 9.94
N GLN A 307 25.83 -9.90 8.62
CA GLN A 307 26.82 -9.33 7.70
C GLN A 307 26.31 -8.05 7.01
N HIS A 308 25.02 -8.04 6.68
CA HIS A 308 24.34 -6.87 6.13
C HIS A 308 22.93 -6.74 6.70
N ALA A 309 22.38 -5.54 6.61
CA ALA A 309 21.02 -5.19 6.98
C ALA A 309 20.37 -4.39 5.86
N TRP A 310 19.06 -4.51 5.73
CA TRP A 310 18.29 -3.73 4.77
C TRP A 310 16.92 -3.36 5.31
N GLY A 311 16.45 -2.21 4.85
CA GLY A 311 15.10 -1.73 5.09
C GLY A 311 14.46 -1.30 3.78
N VAL A 312 13.14 -1.19 3.78
CA VAL A 312 12.40 -0.76 2.58
C VAL A 312 11.45 0.39 2.85
N THR A 313 11.27 1.25 1.83
CA THR A 313 10.10 2.13 1.73
C THR A 313 9.44 1.93 0.38
N ILE A 314 8.14 2.22 0.27
CA ILE A 314 7.45 2.20 -1.02
C ILE A 314 8.10 3.22 -1.97
N PHE A 315 8.40 2.78 -3.19
CA PHE A 315 8.75 3.62 -4.33
C PHE A 315 7.56 3.61 -5.31
N PRO A 316 6.59 4.53 -5.16
CA PRO A 316 5.32 4.46 -5.87
C PRO A 316 5.45 5.03 -7.28
N PHE A 317 6.42 4.53 -8.06
CA PHE A 317 6.58 4.91 -9.45
C PHE A 317 5.35 4.49 -10.26
N ASP A 318 5.08 5.24 -11.31
CA ASP A 318 3.93 4.97 -12.15
C ASP A 318 4.21 3.81 -13.12
N ASN A 319 3.39 2.76 -13.01
CA ASN A 319 3.51 1.50 -13.75
C ASN A 319 2.19 0.99 -14.33
N MET A 320 1.14 1.82 -14.27
CA MET A 320 -0.17 1.55 -14.82
C MET A 320 -0.57 2.73 -15.70
N ASP A 321 -1.25 2.47 -16.80
CA ASP A 321 -1.84 3.48 -17.65
C ASP A 321 -3.28 3.08 -17.97
N LEU A 322 -4.20 4.04 -17.91
CA LEU A 322 -5.58 3.85 -18.34
C LEU A 322 -5.75 4.41 -19.75
N TYR A 323 -6.25 3.59 -20.68
CA TYR A 323 -6.49 4.02 -22.05
C TYR A 323 -7.99 4.08 -22.33
N LYS A 324 -8.44 5.17 -22.94
CA LYS A 324 -9.76 5.25 -23.56
C LYS A 324 -9.65 4.72 -24.99
N GLU A 325 -10.27 3.59 -25.23
CA GLU A 325 -10.30 2.94 -26.53
C GLU A 325 -11.42 3.54 -27.40
N LYS A 326 -11.27 3.42 -28.72
CA LYS A 326 -12.34 3.77 -29.67
C LYS A 326 -13.04 2.51 -30.14
N LEU A 327 -14.27 2.30 -29.71
CA LEU A 327 -15.11 1.16 -30.10
C LEU A 327 -15.59 1.26 -31.55
N ASN A 328 -15.65 0.14 -32.26
CA ASN A 328 -16.31 0.07 -33.56
C ASN A 328 -17.83 0.27 -33.40
N PRO A 329 -18.45 1.27 -34.05
CA PRO A 329 -19.89 1.49 -33.98
C PRO A 329 -20.72 0.33 -34.55
N ASP A 330 -20.15 -0.46 -35.46
CA ASP A 330 -20.82 -1.57 -36.13
C ASP A 330 -20.52 -2.94 -35.47
N ASN A 331 -19.50 -3.02 -34.60
CA ASN A 331 -19.10 -4.26 -33.92
C ASN A 331 -18.52 -3.99 -32.52
N SER A 332 -19.29 -4.26 -31.47
CA SER A 332 -18.87 -4.02 -30.08
C SER A 332 -17.76 -4.97 -29.55
N ASN A 333 -17.24 -5.86 -30.39
CA ASN A 333 -16.06 -6.67 -30.11
C ASN A 333 -14.79 -6.13 -30.78
N GLN A 334 -14.84 -4.96 -31.43
CA GLN A 334 -13.70 -4.35 -32.09
C GLN A 334 -13.36 -2.97 -31.53
N VAL A 335 -12.07 -2.67 -31.48
CA VAL A 335 -11.53 -1.33 -31.15
C VAL A 335 -10.66 -0.81 -32.30
N TRP A 336 -10.49 0.50 -32.39
CA TRP A 336 -9.60 1.13 -33.37
C TRP A 336 -8.16 1.01 -32.91
N GLU A 337 -7.32 0.45 -33.76
CA GLU A 337 -5.90 0.26 -33.51
C GLU A 337 -5.14 0.40 -34.82
N ASN A 338 -4.05 1.19 -34.85
CA ASN A 338 -3.14 1.31 -36.00
C ASN A 338 -3.88 1.55 -37.34
N ASP A 339 -4.84 2.47 -37.36
CA ASP A 339 -5.67 2.84 -38.50
C ASP A 339 -6.64 1.78 -39.06
N HIS A 340 -7.03 0.79 -38.25
CA HIS A 340 -8.07 -0.19 -38.61
C HIS A 340 -8.83 -0.71 -37.38
N TRP A 341 -9.95 -1.40 -37.61
CA TRP A 341 -10.70 -2.10 -36.55
C TRP A 341 -10.04 -3.43 -36.22
N GLN A 342 -9.75 -3.66 -34.95
CA GLN A 342 -9.13 -4.88 -34.43
C GLN A 342 -10.06 -5.61 -33.46
N ASP A 343 -10.12 -6.93 -33.59
CA ASP A 343 -10.91 -7.79 -32.71
C ASP A 343 -10.27 -7.83 -31.31
N MET A 344 -11.09 -7.61 -30.28
CA MET A 344 -10.71 -7.87 -28.90
C MET A 344 -10.68 -9.37 -28.64
N THR A 345 -9.72 -9.83 -27.85
CA THR A 345 -9.75 -11.21 -27.34
C THR A 345 -10.74 -11.31 -26.18
N VAL A 346 -11.31 -12.50 -26.00
CA VAL A 346 -12.34 -12.75 -24.99
C VAL A 346 -11.91 -13.92 -24.12
N ASP A 347 -11.52 -13.60 -22.89
CA ASP A 347 -11.18 -14.58 -21.86
C ASP A 347 -12.45 -14.95 -21.09
N LYS A 348 -12.87 -16.21 -21.18
CA LYS A 348 -14.07 -16.69 -20.47
C LYS A 348 -13.69 -17.11 -19.05
N GLU A 349 -14.27 -16.45 -18.06
CA GLU A 349 -14.05 -16.68 -16.64
C GLU A 349 -15.23 -17.40 -15.99
N THR A 350 -14.95 -18.20 -14.97
CA THR A 350 -15.97 -18.89 -14.15
C THR A 350 -15.67 -18.64 -12.67
N ILE A 351 -16.66 -18.09 -11.96
CA ILE A 351 -16.62 -17.83 -10.52
C ILE A 351 -17.51 -18.86 -9.83
N LYS A 352 -16.92 -19.68 -8.97
CA LYS A 352 -17.67 -20.57 -8.07
C LYS A 352 -18.30 -19.77 -6.93
N VAL A 353 -19.51 -20.12 -6.51
CA VAL A 353 -20.25 -19.34 -5.51
C VAL A 353 -20.79 -20.24 -4.39
N LYS A 354 -20.51 -19.88 -3.13
CA LYS A 354 -21.04 -20.64 -1.99
C LYS A 354 -22.58 -20.62 -1.98
N GLY A 355 -23.17 -21.81 -2.03
CA GLY A 355 -24.62 -22.00 -1.95
C GLY A 355 -25.41 -21.50 -3.16
N ALA A 356 -24.77 -21.31 -4.32
CA ALA A 356 -25.41 -20.93 -5.57
C ALA A 356 -24.69 -21.55 -6.78
N ASP A 357 -25.28 -21.42 -7.97
CA ASP A 357 -24.65 -21.87 -9.21
C ASP A 357 -23.43 -20.99 -9.58
N ASP A 358 -22.49 -21.59 -10.31
CA ASP A 358 -21.33 -20.89 -10.85
C ASP A 358 -21.76 -19.74 -11.77
N VAL A 359 -21.02 -18.63 -11.69
CA VAL A 359 -21.24 -17.46 -12.53
C VAL A 359 -20.15 -17.39 -13.59
N THR A 360 -20.54 -17.51 -14.86
CA THR A 360 -19.64 -17.27 -15.99
C THR A 360 -19.73 -15.83 -16.47
N TYR A 361 -18.61 -15.23 -16.83
CA TYR A 361 -18.57 -13.94 -17.50
C TYR A 361 -17.33 -13.85 -18.40
N ASN A 362 -17.24 -12.80 -19.20
CA ASN A 362 -16.16 -12.61 -20.15
C ASN A 362 -15.29 -11.43 -19.71
N ILE A 363 -13.99 -11.52 -19.94
CA ILE A 363 -13.07 -10.40 -19.88
C ILE A 363 -12.63 -10.11 -21.31
N LYS A 364 -13.02 -8.95 -21.85
CA LYS A 364 -12.51 -8.47 -23.13
C LYS A 364 -11.12 -7.87 -22.92
N VAL A 365 -10.19 -8.13 -23.84
CA VAL A 365 -8.81 -7.66 -23.75
C VAL A 365 -8.40 -7.02 -25.07
N THR A 366 -7.83 -5.83 -25.01
CA THR A 366 -7.20 -5.11 -26.14
C THR A 366 -5.68 -5.25 -26.06
N ARG A 367 -4.93 -4.61 -26.98
CA ARG A 367 -3.47 -4.51 -26.88
C ARG A 367 -2.98 -3.85 -25.58
N HIS A 368 -3.78 -2.96 -24.99
CA HIS A 368 -3.46 -2.28 -23.74
C HIS A 368 -3.86 -3.09 -22.51
N GLY A 369 -4.63 -4.18 -22.66
CA GLY A 369 -5.02 -5.04 -21.54
C GLY A 369 -6.54 -5.16 -21.35
N PRO A 370 -6.99 -5.58 -20.16
CA PRO A 370 -8.40 -5.86 -19.89
C PRO A 370 -9.27 -4.60 -19.97
N VAL A 371 -10.44 -4.73 -20.59
CA VAL A 371 -11.50 -3.73 -20.54
C VAL A 371 -12.09 -3.71 -19.14
N MET A 372 -12.03 -2.56 -18.48
CA MET A 372 -12.45 -2.38 -17.10
C MET A 372 -13.96 -2.19 -16.98
N ASN A 373 -14.64 -1.66 -17.99
CA ASN A 373 -16.06 -1.26 -17.90
C ASN A 373 -17.00 -2.36 -17.36
N GLU A 374 -16.78 -3.64 -17.70
CA GLU A 374 -17.62 -4.74 -17.24
C GLU A 374 -17.48 -5.03 -15.74
N ALA A 375 -16.31 -4.76 -15.15
CA ALA A 375 -16.06 -4.89 -13.72
C ALA A 375 -16.57 -3.68 -12.92
N TYR A 376 -16.84 -2.56 -13.59
CA TYR A 376 -17.28 -1.30 -12.98
C TYR A 376 -18.55 -0.79 -13.69
N PRO A 377 -19.73 -1.37 -13.41
CA PRO A 377 -20.96 -1.15 -14.20
C PRO A 377 -21.43 0.30 -14.32
N ASN A 378 -21.06 1.16 -13.37
CA ASN A 378 -21.37 2.60 -13.44
C ASN A 378 -20.68 3.28 -14.63
N MET A 379 -19.55 2.73 -15.13
CA MET A 379 -18.86 3.22 -16.33
C MET A 379 -19.73 3.08 -17.60
N VAL A 380 -20.41 1.94 -17.75
CA VAL A 380 -21.16 1.58 -18.96
C VAL A 380 -22.42 2.44 -19.14
N GLN A 381 -22.97 2.97 -18.05
CA GLN A 381 -24.19 3.77 -18.10
C GLN A 381 -23.96 5.18 -18.67
N GLN A 382 -22.70 5.67 -18.65
CA GLN A 382 -22.36 7.04 -19.04
C GLN A 382 -21.52 7.12 -20.32
N ASP A 383 -20.63 6.15 -20.56
CA ASP A 383 -19.89 5.99 -21.82
C ASP A 383 -19.92 4.54 -22.30
N LYS A 384 -20.08 4.35 -23.60
CA LYS A 384 -19.92 3.04 -24.24
C LYS A 384 -18.48 2.78 -24.67
N GLN A 385 -17.62 3.80 -24.69
CA GLN A 385 -16.21 3.63 -25.02
C GLN A 385 -15.51 2.76 -23.96
N PRO A 386 -14.79 1.70 -24.38
CA PRO A 386 -14.00 0.88 -23.47
C PRO A 386 -12.87 1.69 -22.84
N VAL A 387 -12.59 1.37 -21.58
CA VAL A 387 -11.43 1.86 -20.86
C VAL A 387 -10.63 0.63 -20.45
N THR A 388 -9.36 0.60 -20.82
CA THR A 388 -8.49 -0.54 -20.62
C THR A 388 -7.38 -0.20 -19.64
N LEU A 389 -6.94 -1.20 -18.88
CA LEU A 389 -5.82 -1.06 -17.94
C LEU A 389 -4.58 -1.69 -18.55
N TRP A 390 -3.64 -0.85 -18.96
CA TRP A 390 -2.27 -1.27 -19.17
C TRP A 390 -1.56 -1.32 -17.84
N TRP A 391 -0.99 -2.48 -17.52
CA TRP A 391 -0.22 -2.62 -16.30
C TRP A 391 1.07 -3.37 -16.61
N ALA A 392 2.20 -2.77 -16.23
CA ALA A 392 3.52 -3.37 -16.38
C ALA A 392 3.59 -4.85 -15.96
N LEU A 393 2.82 -5.31 -14.97
CA LEU A 393 2.82 -6.72 -14.54
C LEU A 393 2.51 -7.70 -15.67
N GLN A 394 1.70 -7.29 -16.65
CA GLN A 394 1.31 -8.16 -17.77
C GLN A 394 2.48 -8.36 -18.74
N HIS A 395 3.49 -7.49 -18.66
CA HIS A 395 4.66 -7.45 -19.53
C HIS A 395 5.96 -7.86 -18.83
N LEU A 396 5.89 -8.23 -17.55
CA LEU A 396 7.04 -8.64 -16.73
C LEU A 396 6.99 -10.14 -16.39
N ASP A 397 8.10 -10.66 -15.89
CA ASP A 397 8.30 -12.09 -15.65
C ASP A 397 7.99 -12.50 -14.20
N GLY A 398 7.95 -11.53 -13.26
CA GLY A 398 7.72 -11.78 -11.84
C GLY A 398 8.96 -12.38 -11.18
N THR A 399 10.05 -11.61 -11.14
CA THR A 399 11.35 -12.08 -10.60
C THR A 399 11.54 -11.81 -9.11
N VAL A 400 10.52 -11.31 -8.40
CA VAL A 400 10.61 -10.88 -7.00
C VAL A 400 11.04 -11.98 -6.03
N ILE A 401 10.59 -13.24 -6.18
CA ILE A 401 11.04 -14.34 -5.28
C ILE A 401 12.54 -14.57 -5.42
N GLN A 402 13.04 -14.56 -6.66
CA GLN A 402 14.47 -14.68 -6.94
C GLN A 402 15.24 -13.46 -6.38
N ALA A 403 14.68 -12.26 -6.51
CA ALA A 403 15.25 -11.02 -5.96
C ALA A 403 15.41 -11.11 -4.44
N LEU A 404 14.34 -11.52 -3.74
CA LEU A 404 14.33 -11.68 -2.28
C LEU A 404 15.35 -12.72 -1.82
N TYR A 405 15.49 -13.84 -2.52
CA TYR A 405 16.56 -14.80 -2.24
C TYR A 405 17.94 -14.14 -2.28
N TYR A 406 18.28 -13.45 -3.37
CA TYR A 406 19.60 -12.81 -3.51
C TYR A 406 19.85 -11.72 -2.47
N ILE A 407 18.84 -10.92 -2.13
CA ILE A 407 18.90 -9.91 -1.06
C ILE A 407 19.24 -10.58 0.28
N ASN A 408 18.60 -11.70 0.58
CA ASN A 408 18.73 -12.39 1.85
C ASN A 408 20.02 -13.22 2.00
N THR A 409 20.59 -13.69 0.89
CA THR A 409 21.79 -14.54 0.90
C THR A 409 23.04 -13.84 0.38
N ALA A 410 22.96 -12.55 0.02
CA ALA A 410 24.08 -11.79 -0.51
C ALA A 410 25.29 -11.83 0.43
N GLN A 411 26.47 -12.00 -0.15
CA GLN A 411 27.75 -11.96 0.57
C GLN A 411 28.54 -10.67 0.27
N SER A 412 27.99 -9.79 -0.58
CA SER A 412 28.57 -8.50 -0.92
C SER A 412 27.48 -7.49 -1.34
N MET A 413 27.81 -6.20 -1.29
CA MET A 413 26.95 -5.14 -1.80
C MET A 413 26.61 -5.32 -3.30
N GLU A 414 27.53 -5.89 -4.10
CA GLU A 414 27.27 -6.15 -5.52
C GLU A 414 26.22 -7.25 -5.74
N GLU A 415 26.31 -8.34 -4.98
CA GLU A 415 25.30 -9.41 -5.01
C GLU A 415 23.95 -8.90 -4.52
N PHE A 416 23.95 -8.05 -3.48
CA PHE A 416 22.76 -7.42 -2.96
C PHE A 416 22.11 -6.50 -4.02
N ARG A 417 22.90 -5.63 -4.67
CA ARG A 417 22.47 -4.75 -5.77
C ARG A 417 21.88 -5.54 -6.94
N LYS A 418 22.45 -6.72 -7.25
CA LYS A 418 21.87 -7.63 -8.25
C LYS A 418 20.52 -8.19 -7.81
N GLY A 419 20.34 -8.47 -6.51
CA GLY A 419 19.02 -8.78 -5.96
C GLY A 419 18.02 -7.64 -6.19
N CYS A 420 18.41 -6.40 -5.87
CA CYS A 420 17.58 -5.21 -6.11
C CYS A 420 17.18 -5.05 -7.60
N SER A 421 18.09 -5.31 -8.55
CA SER A 421 17.80 -5.18 -9.98
C SER A 421 16.81 -6.21 -10.54
N LEU A 422 16.56 -7.29 -9.79
CA LEU A 422 15.57 -8.32 -10.10
C LEU A 422 14.18 -8.00 -9.51
N ILE A 423 14.04 -6.95 -8.70
CA ILE A 423 12.72 -6.48 -8.28
C ILE A 423 12.10 -5.75 -9.48
N ASP A 424 11.13 -6.39 -10.13
CA ASP A 424 10.56 -5.90 -11.38
C ASP A 424 9.26 -5.12 -11.17
N LEU A 425 8.28 -5.74 -10.52
CA LEU A 425 6.93 -5.21 -10.40
C LEU A 425 6.72 -4.38 -9.11
N LEU A 426 7.40 -4.76 -8.03
CA LEU A 426 7.18 -4.19 -6.70
C LEU A 426 8.07 -2.94 -6.50
N GLY A 427 7.49 -1.74 -6.61
CA GLY A 427 8.24 -0.50 -6.42
C GLY A 427 8.74 -0.33 -5.00
N LEU A 428 10.05 -0.51 -4.78
CA LEU A 428 10.69 -0.40 -3.47
C LEU A 428 11.94 0.48 -3.51
N ASN A 429 12.06 1.41 -2.58
CA ASN A 429 13.34 1.94 -2.18
C ASN A 429 13.97 0.95 -1.20
N VAL A 430 15.14 0.41 -1.52
CA VAL A 430 15.89 -0.51 -0.66
C VAL A 430 17.10 0.21 -0.12
N LEU A 431 17.18 0.39 1.20
CA LEU A 431 18.40 0.86 1.86
C LEU A 431 19.20 -0.34 2.37
N TYR A 432 20.52 -0.21 2.34
CA TYR A 432 21.47 -1.25 2.69
C TYR A 432 22.57 -0.68 3.58
N ALA A 433 23.03 -1.52 4.50
CA ALA A 433 24.22 -1.31 5.30
C ALA A 433 24.95 -2.64 5.51
N ASP A 434 26.28 -2.65 5.50
CA ASP A 434 27.06 -3.85 5.85
C ASP A 434 28.20 -3.59 6.84
N THR A 435 28.83 -4.68 7.27
CA THR A 435 29.95 -4.66 8.21
C THR A 435 31.23 -4.03 7.63
N ASP A 436 31.33 -3.91 6.31
CA ASP A 436 32.47 -3.31 5.60
C ASP A 436 32.33 -1.79 5.43
N ASP A 437 31.33 -1.20 6.10
CA ASP A 437 31.01 0.24 6.06
C ASP A 437 30.48 0.72 4.71
N ASN A 438 29.85 -0.17 3.94
CA ASN A 438 29.05 0.27 2.81
C ASN A 438 27.66 0.67 3.27
N ILE A 439 27.17 1.79 2.74
CA ILE A 439 25.77 2.21 2.81
C ILE A 439 25.26 2.48 1.41
N ALA A 440 24.03 2.07 1.11
CA ALA A 440 23.48 2.25 -0.22
C ALA A 440 21.95 2.40 -0.22
N TRP A 441 21.45 2.95 -1.31
CA TRP A 441 20.04 3.05 -1.63
C TRP A 441 19.84 2.77 -3.12
N TRP A 442 18.88 1.90 -3.43
CA TRP A 442 18.42 1.67 -4.80
C TRP A 442 16.89 1.76 -4.88
N ALA A 443 16.39 2.60 -5.78
CA ALA A 443 15.00 2.54 -6.21
C ALA A 443 14.83 1.36 -7.18
N SER A 444 14.11 0.34 -6.74
CA SER A 444 13.96 -0.94 -7.41
C SER A 444 12.56 -1.08 -8.00
N GLY A 445 12.48 -1.60 -9.23
CA GLY A 445 11.29 -1.63 -10.06
C GLY A 445 11.60 -1.34 -11.53
N ARG A 446 10.73 -1.79 -12.44
CA ARG A 446 10.85 -1.57 -13.89
C ARG A 446 10.14 -0.29 -14.31
N LEU A 447 10.89 0.80 -14.34
CA LEU A 447 10.38 2.12 -14.75
C LEU A 447 9.95 2.13 -16.22
N VAL A 448 8.73 2.61 -16.49
CA VAL A 448 8.11 2.63 -17.83
C VAL A 448 8.64 3.81 -18.64
N LYS A 449 9.07 3.56 -19.88
CA LYS A 449 9.43 4.58 -20.86
C LYS A 449 8.18 5.04 -21.61
N ARG A 450 8.00 6.35 -21.73
CA ARG A 450 6.90 6.97 -22.47
C ARG A 450 7.43 8.09 -23.36
N ASN A 451 6.64 8.51 -24.36
CA ASN A 451 6.96 9.70 -25.13
C ASN A 451 6.90 10.95 -24.23
N ALA A 452 7.73 11.96 -24.51
CA ALA A 452 7.81 13.18 -23.70
C ALA A 452 6.50 13.99 -23.65
N ASP A 453 5.66 13.85 -24.68
CA ASP A 453 4.36 14.51 -24.80
C ASP A 453 3.22 13.72 -24.13
N VAL A 454 3.51 12.62 -23.42
CA VAL A 454 2.51 11.81 -22.71
C VAL A 454 2.46 12.23 -21.24
N ASN A 455 1.26 12.54 -20.74
CA ASN A 455 1.02 12.70 -19.30
C ASN A 455 0.31 11.45 -18.76
N PRO A 456 1.04 10.52 -18.11
CA PRO A 456 0.46 9.26 -17.64
C PRO A 456 -0.42 9.41 -16.40
N SER A 457 -0.47 10.59 -15.78
CA SER A 457 -1.42 10.89 -14.70
C SER A 457 -2.84 11.20 -15.21
N THR A 458 -3.13 10.92 -16.47
CA THR A 458 -4.45 11.07 -17.10
C THR A 458 -4.82 9.85 -17.90
N VAL A 459 -6.11 9.71 -18.22
CA VAL A 459 -6.59 8.68 -19.14
C VAL A 459 -6.09 9.02 -20.54
N LEU A 460 -5.33 8.09 -21.11
CA LEU A 460 -4.62 8.22 -22.39
C LEU A 460 -5.53 7.86 -23.58
N ASP A 461 -5.13 8.27 -24.78
CA ASP A 461 -5.84 7.95 -26.02
C ASP A 461 -5.33 6.62 -26.62
N GLY A 462 -6.12 5.56 -26.45
CA GLY A 462 -5.79 4.22 -26.95
C GLY A 462 -5.87 4.07 -28.47
N ALA A 463 -6.60 4.97 -29.16
CA ALA A 463 -6.79 4.90 -30.61
C ALA A 463 -5.66 5.60 -31.39
N SER A 464 -4.92 6.51 -30.74
CA SER A 464 -3.94 7.38 -31.40
C SER A 464 -2.63 6.70 -31.82
N GLY A 465 -2.22 5.65 -31.11
CA GLY A 465 -0.89 5.04 -31.23
C GLY A 465 0.28 5.93 -30.77
N LYS A 466 0.01 7.10 -30.18
CA LYS A 466 1.04 8.05 -29.70
C LYS A 466 1.37 7.87 -28.22
N ASP A 467 0.42 7.34 -27.46
CA ASP A 467 0.49 7.22 -26.00
C ASP A 467 1.05 5.86 -25.56
N GLU A 468 1.66 5.10 -26.47
CA GLU A 468 2.15 3.75 -26.21
C GLU A 468 3.35 3.72 -25.26
N PRO A 469 3.44 2.70 -24.37
CA PRO A 469 4.65 2.45 -23.61
C PRO A 469 5.78 2.00 -24.54
N LEU A 470 6.97 2.59 -24.37
CA LEU A 470 8.15 2.33 -25.20
C LEU A 470 9.08 1.25 -24.60
N GLY A 471 8.57 0.48 -23.63
CA GLY A 471 9.31 -0.50 -22.85
C GLY A 471 9.77 0.05 -21.50
N PHE A 472 10.90 -0.46 -20.99
CA PHE A 472 11.38 -0.15 -19.64
C PHE A 472 12.79 0.44 -19.65
N TYR A 473 13.10 1.27 -18.65
CA TYR A 473 14.47 1.68 -18.39
C TYR A 473 15.32 0.51 -17.86
N PRO A 474 16.60 0.44 -18.25
CA PRO A 474 17.55 -0.45 -17.58
C PRO A 474 17.74 0.00 -16.12
N PHE A 475 18.01 -0.94 -15.21
CA PHE A 475 18.09 -0.68 -13.77
C PHE A 475 19.17 0.35 -13.41
N GLU A 476 20.22 0.46 -14.20
CA GLU A 476 21.30 1.43 -14.03
C GLU A 476 20.83 2.88 -14.15
N LEU A 477 19.67 3.12 -14.76
CA LEU A 477 19.04 4.44 -14.86
C LEU A 477 18.01 4.69 -13.75
N ASN A 478 17.76 3.71 -12.87
CA ASN A 478 16.95 3.96 -11.69
C ASN A 478 17.68 4.90 -10.71
N PRO A 479 16.94 5.71 -9.93
CA PRO A 479 17.54 6.50 -8.84
C PRO A 479 18.25 5.60 -7.83
N GLN A 480 19.50 5.93 -7.54
CA GLN A 480 20.36 5.15 -6.64
C GLN A 480 21.49 6.02 -6.08
N SER A 481 22.04 5.62 -4.94
CA SER A 481 23.21 6.23 -4.33
C SER A 481 23.96 5.22 -3.47
N GLU A 482 25.26 5.09 -3.69
CA GLU A 482 26.15 4.20 -2.95
C GLU A 482 27.25 5.04 -2.30
N ASN A 483 27.50 4.84 -1.00
CA ASN A 483 28.55 5.49 -0.22
C ASN A 483 28.69 7.01 -0.46
N PRO A 484 27.61 7.80 -0.22
CA PRO A 484 27.67 9.25 -0.42
C PRO A 484 28.68 9.91 0.53
N GLU A 485 29.29 11.01 0.10
CA GLU A 485 30.32 11.72 0.88
C GLU A 485 29.81 12.24 2.23
N ASP A 486 28.52 12.59 2.33
CA ASP A 486 27.91 13.04 3.58
C ASP A 486 27.54 11.88 4.53
N GLY A 487 27.80 10.63 4.14
CA GLY A 487 27.68 9.45 4.98
C GLY A 487 26.26 9.15 5.46
N MET A 488 25.22 9.62 4.77
CA MET A 488 23.82 9.31 5.11
C MET A 488 22.94 9.11 3.88
N LEU A 489 21.92 8.26 4.00
CA LEU A 489 20.85 8.15 3.01
C LEU A 489 19.50 8.11 3.74
N GLU A 490 18.45 8.56 3.08
CA GLU A 490 17.10 8.60 3.63
C GLU A 490 16.07 8.45 2.51
N THR A 491 14.97 7.74 2.80
CA THR A 491 13.78 7.70 1.95
C THR A 491 12.51 7.71 2.79
N SER A 492 11.53 8.49 2.34
CA SER A 492 10.20 8.60 2.96
C SER A 492 9.09 8.59 1.90
N ASN A 493 9.17 7.66 0.94
CA ASN A 493 8.26 7.53 -0.22
C ASN A 493 8.17 8.77 -1.13
N ASN A 494 9.06 9.74 -0.94
CA ASN A 494 9.10 10.98 -1.70
C ASN A 494 9.69 10.77 -3.10
N GLN A 495 9.39 11.72 -3.99
CA GLN A 495 9.98 11.76 -5.33
C GLN A 495 11.51 11.80 -5.23
N PRO A 496 12.23 10.87 -5.87
CA PRO A 496 13.69 10.95 -5.96
C PRO A 496 14.15 12.07 -6.90
N ALA A 497 15.41 12.45 -6.79
CA ALA A 497 16.03 13.39 -7.73
C ALA A 497 16.03 12.83 -9.16
N ALA A 498 16.13 13.73 -10.15
CA ALA A 498 16.20 13.36 -11.55
C ALA A 498 17.46 12.55 -11.86
N VAL A 499 17.36 11.55 -12.73
CA VAL A 499 18.49 10.76 -13.24
C VAL A 499 18.70 11.13 -14.70
N ASN A 500 19.87 11.66 -15.04
CA ASN A 500 20.17 12.14 -16.40
C ASN A 500 19.13 13.15 -16.96
N GLY A 501 18.55 13.98 -16.08
CA GLY A 501 17.52 14.94 -16.44
C GLY A 501 16.09 14.38 -16.46
N GLU A 502 15.91 13.07 -16.32
CA GLU A 502 14.60 12.42 -16.27
C GLU A 502 14.04 12.40 -14.85
N ILE A 503 12.80 12.87 -14.69
CA ILE A 503 12.01 12.70 -13.47
C ILE A 503 10.97 11.63 -13.74
N TYR A 504 11.03 10.54 -13.00
CA TYR A 504 10.10 9.43 -13.17
C TYR A 504 8.73 9.76 -12.55
N PRO A 505 7.62 9.68 -13.31
CA PRO A 505 6.28 9.88 -12.80
C PRO A 505 5.91 8.86 -11.71
N GLY A 506 5.00 9.24 -10.81
CA GLY A 506 4.54 8.38 -9.73
C GLY A 506 3.63 9.08 -8.73
N TYR A 507 3.24 8.33 -7.70
CA TYR A 507 2.27 8.69 -6.67
C TYR A 507 2.95 9.02 -5.34
N TYR A 508 4.04 9.77 -5.40
CA TYR A 508 4.96 10.00 -4.29
C TYR A 508 4.35 10.77 -3.12
N SER A 509 4.79 10.44 -1.91
CA SER A 509 4.44 11.22 -0.72
C SER A 509 5.09 12.61 -0.72
N PRO A 510 4.50 13.58 -0.01
CA PRO A 510 5.13 14.88 0.18
C PRO A 510 6.52 14.74 0.83
N GLY A 511 7.51 15.46 0.31
CA GLY A 511 8.91 15.41 0.77
C GLY A 511 9.18 15.98 2.17
N TYR A 512 8.15 16.39 2.93
CA TYR A 512 8.34 17.00 4.25
C TYR A 512 8.93 16.06 5.29
N ARG A 513 8.51 14.78 5.29
CA ARG A 513 9.06 13.76 6.20
C ARG A 513 10.54 13.51 5.90
N ALA A 514 10.88 13.35 4.62
CA ALA A 514 12.25 13.21 4.15
C ALA A 514 13.12 14.42 4.56
N ALA A 515 12.64 15.63 4.30
CA ALA A 515 13.34 16.86 4.68
C ALA A 515 13.55 16.96 6.20
N ARG A 516 12.54 16.56 6.99
CA ARG A 516 12.63 16.55 8.46
C ARG A 516 13.62 15.52 8.98
N ALA A 517 13.58 14.29 8.46
CA ALA A 517 14.55 13.25 8.80
C ALA A 517 15.98 13.68 8.46
N LYS A 518 16.20 14.24 7.26
CA LYS A 518 17.52 14.79 6.87
C LYS A 518 17.97 15.95 7.76
N GLN A 519 17.06 16.84 8.14
CA GLN A 519 17.36 17.93 9.08
C GLN A 519 17.81 17.37 10.44
N LEU A 520 17.10 16.38 10.97
CA LEU A 520 17.44 15.74 12.24
C LEU A 520 18.76 15.00 12.15
N LEU A 521 19.00 14.19 11.11
CA LEU A 521 20.26 13.48 10.90
C LEU A 521 21.48 14.42 10.90
N ASN A 522 21.30 15.65 10.38
CA ASN A 522 22.32 16.70 10.35
C ASN A 522 22.43 17.51 11.65
N SER A 523 21.53 17.36 12.62
CA SER A 523 21.61 18.10 13.88
C SER A 523 22.72 17.59 14.81
N GLN A 524 23.31 16.43 14.52
CA GLN A 524 24.51 15.93 15.18
C GLN A 524 25.44 15.20 14.23
N ASN A 525 26.71 15.13 14.63
CA ASN A 525 27.75 14.50 13.82
C ASN A 525 27.70 12.96 13.89
N LYS A 526 27.42 12.40 15.08
CA LYS A 526 27.44 10.94 15.32
C LYS A 526 26.22 10.47 16.09
N TRP A 527 25.68 9.34 15.68
CA TRP A 527 24.46 8.72 16.21
C TRP A 527 24.77 7.40 16.94
N SER A 528 24.03 7.10 18.01
CA SER A 528 23.80 5.73 18.46
C SER A 528 22.41 5.25 18.03
N PRO A 529 22.14 3.93 18.03
CA PRO A 529 20.79 3.41 17.74
C PRO A 529 19.71 4.04 18.65
N VAL A 530 19.97 4.13 19.96
CA VAL A 530 19.06 4.76 20.95
C VAL A 530 18.80 6.24 20.63
N GLU A 531 19.77 6.96 20.07
CA GLU A 531 19.54 8.35 19.69
C GLU A 531 18.74 8.48 18.40
N MET A 532 18.86 7.52 17.47
CA MET A 532 18.08 7.51 16.23
C MET A 532 16.58 7.29 16.47
N GLU A 533 16.20 6.65 17.58
CA GLU A 533 14.79 6.53 17.98
C GLU A 533 14.09 7.90 18.06
N ARG A 534 14.83 8.96 18.39
CA ARG A 534 14.30 10.34 18.41
C ARG A 534 13.82 10.82 17.05
N ILE A 535 14.40 10.31 15.96
CA ILE A 535 13.97 10.62 14.60
C ILE A 535 12.68 9.85 14.28
N GLN A 536 12.59 8.57 14.66
CA GLN A 536 11.38 7.76 14.49
C GLN A 536 10.18 8.34 15.25
N LEU A 537 10.43 8.88 16.45
CA LEU A 537 9.40 9.46 17.32
C LEU A 537 9.15 10.95 17.10
N ASP A 538 9.82 11.60 16.13
CA ASP A 538 9.60 13.01 15.83
C ASP A 538 8.20 13.22 15.22
N ASN A 539 7.39 14.04 15.88
CA ASN A 539 6.00 14.32 15.51
C ASN A 539 5.77 15.79 15.14
N TYR A 540 6.84 16.49 14.76
CA TYR A 540 6.85 17.93 14.47
C TYR A 540 6.63 18.21 12.98
N SER A 541 5.72 19.13 12.67
CA SER A 541 5.48 19.60 11.31
C SER A 541 5.66 21.12 11.20
N GLN A 542 6.80 21.53 10.61
CA GLN A 542 7.06 22.95 10.33
C GLN A 542 6.01 23.55 9.38
N ARG A 543 5.60 22.77 8.38
CA ARG A 543 4.60 23.16 7.39
C ARG A 543 3.26 23.46 8.06
N ASP A 544 2.83 22.62 9.00
CA ASP A 544 1.54 22.78 9.66
C ASP A 544 1.53 23.96 10.64
N ALA A 545 2.64 24.17 11.35
CA ALA A 545 2.82 25.36 12.19
C ALA A 545 2.80 26.65 11.37
N MET A 546 3.43 26.66 10.18
CA MET A 546 3.40 27.79 9.26
C MET A 546 1.98 28.05 8.73
N ILE A 547 1.26 27.02 8.30
CA ILE A 547 -0.13 27.12 7.84
C ILE A 547 -1.04 27.67 8.93
N THR A 548 -0.91 27.17 10.17
CA THR A 548 -1.72 27.66 11.30
C THR A 548 -1.54 29.16 11.49
N LYS A 549 -0.29 29.63 11.51
CA LYS A 549 0.02 31.06 11.63
C LYS A 549 -0.54 31.87 10.47
N LEU A 550 -0.42 31.36 9.23
CA LEU A 550 -0.97 32.01 8.05
C LEU A 550 -2.49 32.20 8.16
N VAL A 551 -3.21 31.14 8.49
CA VAL A 551 -4.68 31.18 8.65
C VAL A 551 -5.08 32.16 9.74
N LEU A 552 -4.48 32.05 10.94
CA LEU A 552 -4.82 32.92 12.08
C LEU A 552 -4.55 34.41 11.79
N ASN A 553 -3.43 34.72 11.12
CA ASN A 553 -3.08 36.09 10.76
C ASN A 553 -4.07 36.70 9.75
N GLU A 554 -4.53 35.91 8.78
CA GLU A 554 -5.37 36.41 7.69
C GLU A 554 -6.84 36.59 8.13
N VAL A 555 -7.36 35.68 8.96
CA VAL A 555 -8.76 35.75 9.44
C VAL A 555 -8.95 36.79 10.56
N GLY A 556 -7.91 37.08 11.33
CA GLY A 556 -7.98 37.96 12.50
C GLY A 556 -8.63 37.27 13.71
N THR A 557 -7.84 37.00 14.75
CA THR A 557 -8.25 36.13 15.87
C THR A 557 -9.28 36.75 16.82
N ASP A 558 -9.33 38.07 16.94
CA ASP A 558 -10.19 38.76 17.92
C ASP A 558 -11.68 38.57 17.62
N ASN A 559 -12.05 38.52 16.34
CA ASN A 559 -13.43 38.28 15.91
C ASN A 559 -13.90 36.86 16.23
N PHE A 560 -12.99 35.87 16.17
CA PHE A 560 -13.31 34.50 16.56
C PHE A 560 -13.38 34.38 18.08
N ALA A 561 -12.35 34.85 18.79
CA ALA A 561 -12.25 34.73 20.24
C ALA A 561 -13.40 35.43 20.98
N SER A 562 -14.00 36.48 20.40
CA SER A 562 -15.14 37.19 20.99
C SER A 562 -16.50 36.50 20.83
N LYS A 563 -16.61 35.43 20.02
CA LYS A 563 -17.89 34.72 19.82
C LYS A 563 -18.41 34.08 21.10
N ASN A 564 -17.57 33.32 21.81
CA ASN A 564 -17.86 32.73 23.12
C ASN A 564 -16.58 32.13 23.75
N ALA A 565 -16.71 31.57 24.95
CA ALA A 565 -15.60 30.98 25.70
C ALA A 565 -14.91 29.79 24.99
N VAL A 566 -15.67 28.96 24.26
CA VAL A 566 -15.14 27.81 23.50
C VAL A 566 -14.21 28.31 22.40
N TYR A 567 -14.67 29.29 21.61
CA TYR A 567 -13.86 29.90 20.55
C TYR A 567 -12.61 30.58 21.10
N ALA A 568 -12.72 31.34 22.19
CA ALA A 568 -11.56 31.97 22.83
C ALA A 568 -10.48 30.95 23.23
N GLN A 569 -10.90 29.81 23.79
CA GLN A 569 -9.99 28.73 24.19
C GLN A 569 -9.39 28.00 22.98
N ALA A 570 -10.20 27.70 21.96
CA ALA A 570 -9.76 27.03 20.73
C ALA A 570 -8.72 27.87 19.96
N ILE A 571 -8.97 29.17 19.80
CA ILE A 571 -8.03 30.10 19.16
C ILE A 571 -6.72 30.18 19.96
N LYS A 572 -6.80 30.28 21.29
CA LYS A 572 -5.60 30.27 22.14
C LYS A 572 -4.81 28.97 22.03
N ALA A 573 -5.48 27.83 21.91
CA ALA A 573 -4.84 26.53 21.71
C ALA A 573 -4.08 26.49 20.37
N LEU A 574 -4.71 26.95 19.27
CA LEU A 574 -4.04 27.06 17.97
C LEU A 574 -2.88 28.05 17.96
N GLN A 575 -3.02 29.21 18.60
CA GLN A 575 -1.95 30.22 18.69
C GLN A 575 -0.71 29.69 19.43
N ASN A 576 -0.93 28.85 20.44
CA ASN A 576 0.14 28.23 21.22
C ASN A 576 0.69 26.95 20.58
N TRP A 577 0.07 26.46 19.51
CA TRP A 577 0.50 25.23 18.85
C TRP A 577 1.82 25.47 18.11
N ASP A 578 2.83 24.67 18.43
CA ASP A 578 4.15 24.77 17.85
C ASP A 578 4.35 23.87 16.63
N GLY A 579 3.37 23.02 16.28
CA GLY A 579 3.45 22.05 15.19
C GLY A 579 3.70 20.61 15.64
N LYS A 580 3.76 20.34 16.95
CA LYS A 580 3.90 18.97 17.49
C LYS A 580 2.55 18.26 17.67
N SER A 581 2.54 16.97 17.43
CA SER A 581 1.34 16.12 17.54
C SER A 581 1.36 15.24 18.79
N ASP A 582 1.71 15.81 19.94
CA ASP A 582 1.74 15.09 21.22
C ASP A 582 0.32 14.77 21.74
N VAL A 583 0.18 13.69 22.51
CA VAL A 583 -1.12 13.17 23.04
C VAL A 583 -1.95 14.13 23.91
N ASN A 584 -1.39 15.28 24.31
CA ASN A 584 -2.10 16.29 25.11
C ASN A 584 -2.29 17.61 24.33
N ASN A 585 -1.93 17.66 23.05
CA ASN A 585 -1.88 18.89 22.29
C ASN A 585 -3.22 19.15 21.60
N ILE A 586 -4.03 20.02 22.18
CA ILE A 586 -5.34 20.40 21.62
C ILE A 586 -5.20 21.10 20.26
N GLY A 587 -4.07 21.80 20.05
CA GLY A 587 -3.81 22.53 18.81
C GLY A 587 -3.84 21.65 17.57
N VAL A 588 -3.27 20.43 17.63
CA VAL A 588 -3.26 19.51 16.48
C VAL A 588 -4.66 18.99 16.14
N THR A 589 -5.51 18.76 17.15
CA THR A 589 -6.91 18.34 16.95
C THR A 589 -7.68 19.40 16.18
N ILE A 590 -7.55 20.66 16.59
CA ILE A 590 -8.20 21.80 15.93
C ILE A 590 -7.61 22.01 14.53
N TYR A 591 -6.27 21.98 14.40
CA TYR A 591 -5.59 22.14 13.13
C TYR A 591 -6.04 21.09 12.09
N THR A 592 -6.15 19.83 12.50
CA THR A 592 -6.53 18.73 11.60
C THR A 592 -7.94 18.94 11.04
N LYS A 593 -8.88 19.38 11.88
CA LYS A 593 -10.25 19.73 11.44
C LYS A 593 -10.26 20.97 10.57
N MET A 594 -9.53 22.01 10.95
CA MET A 594 -9.38 23.25 10.18
C MET A 594 -8.82 22.95 8.79
N LEU A 595 -7.79 22.12 8.68
CA LEU A 595 -7.20 21.73 7.41
C LEU A 595 -8.23 21.02 6.53
N TYR A 596 -8.99 20.06 7.07
CA TYR A 596 -10.05 19.38 6.33
C TYR A 596 -11.09 20.37 5.79
N TYR A 597 -11.66 21.21 6.66
CA TYR A 597 -12.74 22.12 6.24
C TYR A 597 -12.23 23.22 5.32
N VAL A 598 -11.01 23.74 5.49
CA VAL A 598 -10.45 24.70 4.52
C VAL A 598 -10.25 24.06 3.15
N LEU A 599 -9.79 22.80 3.09
CA LEU A 599 -9.71 22.08 1.82
C LEU A 599 -11.09 21.81 1.22
N GLU A 600 -12.09 21.54 2.05
CA GLU A 600 -13.48 21.35 1.61
C GLU A 600 -14.04 22.63 0.98
N GLN A 601 -13.86 23.77 1.64
CA GLN A 601 -14.25 25.09 1.13
C GLN A 601 -13.52 25.50 -0.16
N ALA A 602 -12.38 24.88 -0.46
CA ALA A 602 -11.55 25.21 -1.62
C ALA A 602 -11.62 24.19 -2.77
N MET A 603 -12.30 23.06 -2.61
CA MET A 603 -12.23 21.99 -3.63
C MET A 603 -13.53 21.21 -3.79
N ALA A 604 -14.41 21.21 -2.79
CA ALA A 604 -15.57 20.33 -2.80
C ALA A 604 -16.61 20.74 -3.84
N ASP A 605 -16.72 22.03 -4.18
CA ASP A 605 -17.65 22.54 -5.17
C ASP A 605 -17.27 22.14 -6.60
N GLU A 606 -15.99 22.18 -6.98
CA GLU A 606 -15.60 21.77 -8.33
C GLU A 606 -15.47 20.25 -8.48
N MET A 607 -14.88 19.58 -7.46
CA MET A 607 -14.68 18.13 -7.46
C MET A 607 -16.00 17.35 -7.25
N GLY A 608 -16.90 17.92 -6.44
CA GLY A 608 -18.07 17.26 -5.87
C GLY A 608 -17.74 16.55 -4.54
N GLU A 609 -18.64 16.64 -3.57
CA GLU A 609 -18.46 16.18 -2.18
C GLU A 609 -17.94 14.74 -2.06
N LYS A 610 -18.53 13.80 -2.83
CA LYS A 610 -18.11 12.40 -2.81
C LYS A 610 -16.67 12.21 -3.32
N SER A 611 -16.29 12.92 -4.39
CA SER A 611 -14.93 12.85 -4.95
C SER A 611 -13.93 13.53 -4.01
N PHE A 612 -14.28 14.68 -3.44
CA PHE A 612 -13.45 15.36 -2.44
C PHE A 612 -13.14 14.47 -1.24
N LYS A 613 -14.17 13.89 -0.60
CA LYS A 613 -14.01 13.00 0.57
C LYS A 613 -13.14 11.78 0.28
N LYS A 614 -13.14 11.28 -0.96
CA LYS A 614 -12.28 10.17 -1.38
C LYS A 614 -10.84 10.60 -1.66
N SER A 615 -10.62 11.82 -2.13
CA SER A 615 -9.31 12.30 -2.60
C SER A 615 -8.55 13.15 -1.57
N VAL A 616 -9.20 13.70 -0.54
CA VAL A 616 -8.60 14.64 0.41
C VAL A 616 -7.37 14.07 1.15
N SER A 617 -7.35 12.74 1.37
CA SER A 617 -6.22 12.04 1.99
C SER A 617 -5.16 11.56 0.99
N SER A 618 -5.37 11.74 -0.32
CA SER A 618 -4.44 11.28 -1.35
C SER A 618 -3.12 12.05 -1.32
N ASN A 619 -2.04 11.42 -1.80
CA ASN A 619 -0.75 12.09 -1.94
C ASN A 619 -0.82 13.31 -2.87
N LEU A 620 -1.70 13.29 -3.89
CA LEU A 620 -1.96 14.41 -4.78
C LEU A 620 -2.40 15.67 -4.02
N VAL A 621 -3.46 15.55 -3.20
CA VAL A 621 -3.98 16.67 -2.40
C VAL A 621 -3.01 17.04 -1.28
N ARG A 622 -2.46 16.06 -0.56
CA ARG A 622 -1.50 16.31 0.53
C ARG A 622 -0.27 17.09 0.04
N SER A 623 0.22 16.80 -1.17
CA SER A 623 1.37 17.46 -1.78
C SER A 623 1.07 18.87 -2.29
N SER A 624 -0.21 19.24 -2.46
CA SER A 624 -0.60 20.57 -2.92
C SER A 624 -0.96 21.54 -1.79
N ILE A 625 -1.15 21.08 -0.56
CA ILE A 625 -1.63 21.91 0.56
C ILE A 625 -0.81 23.20 0.72
N GLU A 626 0.53 23.11 0.81
CA GLU A 626 1.34 24.33 1.01
C GLU A 626 1.23 25.29 -0.18
N ARG A 627 1.23 24.77 -1.42
CA ARG A 627 1.06 25.59 -2.64
C ARG A 627 -0.31 26.26 -2.69
N LEU A 628 -1.37 25.56 -2.30
CA LEU A 628 -2.71 26.12 -2.21
C LEU A 628 -2.72 27.24 -1.17
N PHE A 629 -2.34 26.94 0.07
CA PHE A 629 -2.45 27.86 1.20
C PHE A 629 -1.58 29.10 1.02
N THR A 630 -0.39 28.99 0.43
CA THR A 630 0.51 30.14 0.22
C THR A 630 0.13 31.00 -1.00
N ASN A 631 -0.65 30.48 -1.94
CA ASN A 631 -1.11 31.22 -3.12
C ASN A 631 -2.52 31.79 -2.91
N SER A 632 -2.62 33.08 -2.57
CA SER A 632 -3.91 33.77 -2.39
C SER A 632 -4.76 33.85 -3.67
N ASP A 633 -4.11 33.78 -4.84
CA ASP A 633 -4.75 33.97 -6.14
C ASP A 633 -5.09 32.63 -6.82
N CYS A 634 -5.01 31.52 -6.07
CA CYS A 634 -5.34 30.20 -6.57
C CYS A 634 -6.81 30.15 -7.02
N ILE A 635 -7.05 29.56 -8.19
CA ILE A 635 -8.41 29.48 -8.76
C ILE A 635 -9.35 28.56 -7.98
N TRP A 636 -8.79 27.70 -7.13
CA TRP A 636 -9.51 26.80 -6.22
C TRP A 636 -10.17 27.54 -5.03
N TRP A 637 -9.91 28.84 -4.83
CA TRP A 637 -10.58 29.58 -3.75
C TRP A 637 -11.99 30.07 -4.09
N ASP A 638 -12.37 29.97 -5.36
CA ASP A 638 -13.62 30.51 -5.91
C ASP A 638 -14.71 29.42 -5.89
N ASN A 639 -15.79 29.62 -5.15
CA ASN A 639 -16.89 28.67 -5.17
C ASN A 639 -17.71 28.86 -6.44
N ILE A 640 -17.62 27.90 -7.37
CA ILE A 640 -18.27 28.02 -8.68
C ILE A 640 -19.81 28.01 -8.61
N ASN A 641 -20.39 27.75 -7.43
CA ASN A 641 -21.83 27.73 -7.20
C ASN A 641 -22.38 29.04 -6.63
N THR A 642 -21.54 30.03 -6.33
CA THR A 642 -21.96 31.34 -5.81
C THR A 642 -21.76 32.45 -6.84
N PRO A 643 -22.51 33.56 -6.74
CA PRO A 643 -22.38 34.67 -7.68
C PRO A 643 -21.20 35.59 -7.34
N GLU A 644 -20.79 35.66 -6.08
CA GLU A 644 -19.64 36.44 -5.63
C GLU A 644 -18.43 35.53 -5.49
N LYS A 645 -17.30 35.97 -6.04
CA LYS A 645 -16.05 35.20 -5.96
C LYS A 645 -15.50 35.22 -4.54
N GLU A 646 -15.45 34.07 -3.89
CA GLU A 646 -14.80 33.90 -2.60
C GLU A 646 -13.28 34.04 -2.72
N THR A 647 -12.68 34.43 -1.61
CA THR A 647 -11.22 34.57 -1.47
C THR A 647 -10.67 33.50 -0.54
N ARG A 648 -9.35 33.30 -0.56
CA ARG A 648 -8.65 32.48 0.45
C ARG A 648 -9.04 32.84 1.88
N LYS A 649 -9.18 34.14 2.16
CA LYS A 649 -9.59 34.63 3.48
C LYS A 649 -10.99 34.16 3.87
N ASP A 650 -11.92 34.11 2.91
CA ASP A 650 -13.27 33.62 3.15
C ASP A 650 -13.26 32.12 3.45
N ALA A 651 -12.53 31.33 2.65
CA ALA A 651 -12.37 29.89 2.86
C ALA A 651 -11.69 29.58 4.22
N PHE A 652 -10.64 30.32 4.59
CA PHE A 652 -9.99 30.23 5.90
C PHE A 652 -10.93 30.54 7.06
N ARG A 653 -11.73 31.61 6.93
CA ARG A 653 -12.71 32.00 7.94
C ARG A 653 -13.78 30.92 8.10
N MET A 654 -14.35 30.44 7.01
CA MET A 654 -15.40 29.42 7.02
C MET A 654 -14.87 28.10 7.56
N GLY A 655 -13.74 27.62 7.06
CA GLY A 655 -13.15 26.36 7.49
C GLY A 655 -12.72 26.35 8.96
N LEU A 656 -12.19 27.45 9.50
CA LEU A 656 -11.88 27.55 10.93
C LEU A 656 -13.14 27.56 11.80
N ASP A 657 -14.19 28.26 11.36
CA ASP A 657 -15.47 28.32 12.09
C ASP A 657 -16.12 26.94 12.19
N GLU A 658 -16.13 26.23 11.07
CA GLU A 658 -16.70 24.89 10.94
C GLU A 658 -15.89 23.84 11.71
N ALA A 659 -14.56 23.99 11.75
CA ALA A 659 -13.69 23.15 12.57
C ALA A 659 -14.00 23.25 14.06
N ILE A 660 -14.09 24.48 14.60
CA ILE A 660 -14.38 24.71 16.02
C ILE A 660 -15.80 24.24 16.36
N THR A 661 -16.78 24.57 15.51
CA THR A 661 -18.18 24.15 15.69
C THR A 661 -18.31 22.62 15.68
N SER A 662 -17.68 21.95 14.72
CA SER A 662 -17.71 20.49 14.60
C SER A 662 -17.06 19.81 15.81
N LEU A 663 -15.95 20.32 16.32
CA LEU A 663 -15.30 19.80 17.52
C LEU A 663 -16.15 20.02 18.77
N GLN A 664 -16.78 21.19 18.91
CA GLN A 664 -17.70 21.46 20.01
C GLN A 664 -18.89 20.50 20.00
N GLN A 665 -19.46 20.21 18.83
CA GLN A 665 -20.53 19.23 18.70
C GLN A 665 -20.07 17.80 19.03
N GLN A 666 -18.85 17.44 18.61
CA GLN A 666 -18.33 16.07 18.76
C GLN A 666 -17.82 15.78 20.18
N LEU A 667 -17.16 16.75 20.82
CA LEU A 667 -16.39 16.56 22.06
C LEU A 667 -16.93 17.41 23.24
N GLY A 668 -17.92 18.26 22.99
CA GLY A 668 -18.54 19.14 23.98
C GLY A 668 -17.80 20.47 24.18
N ASP A 669 -18.34 21.29 25.09
CA ASP A 669 -17.89 22.66 25.34
C ASP A 669 -16.55 22.77 26.10
N ASP A 670 -16.08 21.67 26.69
CA ASP A 670 -14.84 21.63 27.45
C ASP A 670 -13.64 21.36 26.52
N VAL A 671 -13.04 22.44 26.01
CA VAL A 671 -11.90 22.40 25.07
C VAL A 671 -10.70 21.63 25.64
N SER A 672 -10.55 21.54 26.96
CA SER A 672 -9.47 20.76 27.58
C SER A 672 -9.56 19.25 27.31
N LYS A 673 -10.74 18.77 26.88
CA LYS A 673 -10.99 17.37 26.50
C LYS A 673 -10.76 17.10 25.01
N TRP A 674 -10.43 18.12 24.21
CA TRP A 674 -10.17 17.97 22.77
C TRP A 674 -8.74 17.47 22.48
N ARG A 675 -8.26 16.52 23.29
CA ARG A 675 -6.92 15.94 23.20
C ARG A 675 -6.91 14.61 22.46
#